data_AF-A0A2E9K1A9-F1
#
_entry.id   AF-A0A2E9K1A9-F1
#
_cell.length_a   1.000
_cell.length_b   1.000
_cell.length_c   1.000
_cell.angle_alpha   90.00
_cell.angle_beta   90.00
_cell.angle_gamma   90.00
#
_symmetry.space_group_name_H-M   'P 1'
#
loop_
_entity.id
_entity.type
_entity.pdbx_description
1 polymer ?
#
loop_
_entity_poly.entity_id
_entity_poly.type
_entity_poly.pdbx_seq_one_letter_code
_entity_poly.pdbx_strand_id
1 'polypeptide(L)'
;MQTQNSSFSFQRCEDEPIHIPETIQSYGFLIAFGKETLDVSIVSENIKNLFTDSIISKAFLSLLSPETDSKSFLTDTFERVSKSNIRLPIKIQLNEKLLREGAEAEYLAVVYNSGDHYVVELEPATEFRDTYSAEQFIKLYSMSVAPRFKEMSTLNEMAVEMVSTIRYLTNMDRVVLYKFNDDFSGKVIAEAKAEDMSSYQDLYFPATDIPKQARELYKTNWVRLTPDTELPASQLIPSREETGREPLDLTRSLLRRFSPVHLQYIRNQGLRASFSVSLVTEGELYGLISCHHREPCYIPQDVRLQCENLSQLFSWHLRAKEEEIARTKKEETDKAVDLMLDKIGPSNPIGRVVKSGEKAFLDALNSDGFLYFSQYETISLGKVLPVELVKSIFSKVSHSCGFPYTNDHLYEEWPEAREHGIAGIMIIPLFEKKRYFTAWFRKETTRIQRWVGVENEKDEDAPKEERLKPRTSFAVNERRITGFSYAFDKADIETANRLNRMFLVYALDVQEKMHISIQELERQDRYRNEFLATLAHELRNPLGPITSGASILESVDDEATRKRVTAIISRQATYMSKLVNDLMDVSRITQGKVKLEFEKLLIHEVISQSLEMVDEHLTAKNHHIDVEYPKEHVTVYGDKARLSQIFSNIIHNAAKYTEDGGHIRILVRGEGSLVVVEIADNGMGIPQERLGDVFNMFTQIEAHSTHTKGGLGIGLTLVSKLVALHHGDIRVESEGTGKGSTFFIRLPISRIAYDETTVGSDEDEVTLETRVMFVDDNADLVDTYCMLAESMGYKTKGVSDPTKALETFRAFRPNCVFLDIGMPGIDGYELCKVLKIQPEAYQVKFYSQSGWGSDRYLEDSKNAGFEKHLVKPLTKDVIKSAVES
;
A
#
# COMPACT_ATOMS: atom_id res chain seq x y z
N MET A 1 -77.27 -16.58 -5.09
CA MET A 1 -76.98 -17.91 -4.54
C MET A 1 -75.61 -17.86 -3.89
N GLN A 2 -75.53 -18.24 -2.62
CA GLN A 2 -74.37 -18.09 -1.75
C GLN A 2 -73.15 -18.83 -2.32
N THR A 3 -72.09 -18.09 -2.66
CA THR A 3 -70.76 -18.64 -2.94
C THR A 3 -70.22 -19.27 -1.66
N GLN A 4 -69.96 -20.58 -1.71
CA GLN A 4 -69.36 -21.34 -0.62
C GLN A 4 -68.05 -20.67 -0.16
N ASN A 5 -68.02 -20.26 1.11
CA ASN A 5 -66.79 -19.98 1.84
C ASN A 5 -65.96 -21.26 1.88
N SER A 6 -64.95 -21.39 1.02
CA SER A 6 -63.91 -22.41 1.16
C SER A 6 -63.07 -22.07 2.39
N SER A 7 -63.29 -22.77 3.50
CA SER A 7 -62.39 -22.69 4.65
C SER A 7 -61.02 -23.23 4.24
N PHE A 8 -60.01 -22.36 4.15
CA PHE A 8 -58.66 -22.77 3.80
C PHE A 8 -58.10 -23.75 4.86
N SER A 9 -57.63 -24.93 4.47
CA SER A 9 -57.17 -25.99 5.39
C SER A 9 -55.73 -25.82 5.89
N PHE A 10 -54.96 -24.89 5.31
CA PHE A 10 -53.51 -24.75 5.51
C PHE A 10 -53.11 -23.51 6.33
N GLN A 11 -51.93 -23.52 7.00
CA GLN A 11 -51.51 -22.45 7.93
C GLN A 11 -50.73 -21.31 7.27
N ARG A 12 -49.97 -21.59 6.21
CA ARG A 12 -49.22 -20.61 5.41
C ARG A 12 -49.57 -20.73 3.93
N CYS A 13 -49.37 -19.68 3.14
CA CYS A 13 -49.56 -19.76 1.69
C CYS A 13 -48.68 -20.86 1.05
N GLU A 14 -47.51 -21.15 1.64
CA GLU A 14 -46.57 -22.17 1.16
C GLU A 14 -47.05 -23.61 1.33
N ASP A 15 -48.02 -23.84 2.21
CA ASP A 15 -48.56 -25.17 2.52
C ASP A 15 -49.68 -25.60 1.56
N GLU A 16 -50.15 -24.71 0.67
CA GLU A 16 -51.19 -25.04 -0.32
C GLU A 16 -50.62 -26.04 -1.36
N PRO A 17 -51.21 -27.24 -1.51
CA PRO A 17 -50.71 -28.24 -2.45
C PRO A 17 -51.16 -27.94 -3.88
N ILE A 18 -50.62 -26.85 -4.44
CA ILE A 18 -51.03 -26.29 -5.74
C ILE A 18 -50.80 -27.24 -6.94
N HIS A 19 -50.06 -28.33 -6.76
CA HIS A 19 -49.78 -29.34 -7.78
C HIS A 19 -50.91 -30.39 -7.91
N ILE A 20 -51.78 -30.52 -6.90
CA ILE A 20 -52.90 -31.49 -6.86
C ILE A 20 -54.25 -30.81 -6.55
N PRO A 21 -54.68 -29.77 -7.30
CA PRO A 21 -55.90 -29.03 -6.99
C PRO A 21 -57.21 -29.76 -7.34
N GLU A 22 -57.15 -30.96 -7.93
CA GLU A 22 -58.30 -31.76 -8.38
C GLU A 22 -59.27 -31.00 -9.31
N THR A 23 -58.79 -29.94 -9.94
CA THR A 23 -59.54 -29.06 -10.83
C THR A 23 -58.65 -28.54 -11.95
N ILE A 24 -59.23 -28.40 -13.14
CA ILE A 24 -58.63 -27.70 -14.28
C ILE A 24 -59.42 -26.44 -14.62
N GLN A 25 -58.84 -25.58 -15.45
CA GLN A 25 -59.51 -24.45 -16.07
C GLN A 25 -60.40 -24.94 -17.21
N SER A 26 -61.65 -24.46 -17.27
CA SER A 26 -62.70 -25.01 -18.13
C SER A 26 -62.53 -24.80 -19.64
N TYR A 27 -61.47 -24.09 -20.09
CA TYR A 27 -61.22 -23.81 -21.52
C TYR A 27 -60.62 -25.00 -22.27
N GLY A 28 -60.17 -26.04 -21.56
CA GLY A 28 -59.68 -27.28 -22.16
C GLY A 28 -60.24 -28.49 -21.41
N PHE A 29 -59.87 -29.68 -21.87
CA PHE A 29 -60.35 -30.94 -21.31
C PHE A 29 -59.19 -31.80 -20.81
N LEU A 30 -59.41 -32.62 -19.79
CA LEU A 30 -58.42 -33.56 -19.27
C LEU A 30 -58.98 -34.97 -19.30
N ILE A 31 -58.18 -35.91 -19.79
CA ILE A 31 -58.43 -37.34 -19.78
C ILE A 31 -57.20 -38.02 -19.18
N ALA A 32 -57.37 -38.79 -18.11
CA ALA A 32 -56.34 -39.64 -17.55
C ALA A 32 -56.75 -41.11 -17.64
N PHE A 33 -55.81 -41.97 -18.02
CA PHE A 33 -56.02 -43.40 -18.21
C PHE A 33 -54.88 -44.22 -17.64
N GLY A 34 -55.20 -45.43 -17.19
CA GLY A 34 -54.25 -46.33 -16.55
C GLY A 34 -53.14 -46.79 -17.50
N LYS A 35 -51.91 -46.93 -17.00
CA LYS A 35 -50.76 -47.34 -17.82
C LYS A 35 -50.84 -48.76 -18.36
N GLU A 36 -51.47 -49.67 -17.63
CA GLU A 36 -51.55 -51.09 -17.99
C GLU A 36 -52.73 -51.38 -18.91
N THR A 37 -53.92 -50.87 -18.56
CA THR A 37 -55.15 -51.16 -19.30
C THR A 37 -55.41 -50.19 -20.45
N LEU A 38 -54.81 -48.99 -20.39
CA LEU A 38 -55.14 -47.84 -21.26
C LEU A 38 -56.61 -47.39 -21.16
N ASP A 39 -57.33 -47.84 -20.13
CA ASP A 39 -58.71 -47.45 -19.88
C ASP A 39 -58.77 -46.11 -19.15
N VAL A 40 -59.67 -45.25 -19.63
CA VAL A 40 -59.94 -43.95 -19.02
C VAL A 40 -60.51 -44.14 -17.61
N SER A 41 -59.83 -43.55 -16.63
CA SER A 41 -60.20 -43.66 -15.21
C SER A 41 -60.63 -42.31 -14.63
N ILE A 42 -60.05 -41.21 -15.09
CA ILE A 42 -60.33 -39.86 -14.59
C ILE A 42 -60.53 -38.92 -15.77
N VAL A 43 -61.56 -38.08 -15.70
CA VAL A 43 -61.85 -37.06 -16.72
C VAL A 43 -62.23 -35.75 -16.05
N SER A 44 -62.07 -34.63 -16.76
CA SER A 44 -62.63 -33.36 -16.31
C SER A 44 -64.16 -33.33 -16.49
N GLU A 45 -64.90 -32.70 -15.57
CA GLU A 45 -66.38 -32.66 -15.64
C GLU A 45 -66.92 -32.03 -16.93
N ASN A 46 -66.17 -31.11 -17.54
CA ASN A 46 -66.54 -30.45 -18.78
C ASN A 46 -66.38 -31.36 -20.00
N ILE A 47 -65.83 -32.57 -19.86
CA ILE A 47 -65.71 -33.56 -20.95
C ILE A 47 -67.09 -33.95 -21.52
N LYS A 48 -68.17 -33.79 -20.74
CA LYS A 48 -69.56 -33.97 -21.17
C LYS A 48 -70.00 -33.00 -22.29
N ASN A 49 -69.23 -31.93 -22.50
CA ASN A 49 -69.44 -31.01 -23.61
C ASN A 49 -68.85 -31.56 -24.92
N LEU A 50 -67.89 -32.50 -24.83
CA LEU A 50 -67.16 -33.06 -25.96
C LEU A 50 -67.77 -34.40 -26.44
N PHE A 51 -68.03 -35.33 -25.53
CA PHE A 51 -68.57 -36.66 -25.86
C PHE A 51 -70.05 -36.79 -25.51
N THR A 52 -70.78 -37.57 -26.32
CA THR A 52 -72.21 -37.85 -26.11
C THR A 52 -72.46 -38.80 -24.93
N ASP A 53 -71.62 -39.82 -24.79
CA ASP A 53 -71.69 -40.82 -23.71
C ASP A 53 -70.49 -40.70 -22.75
N SER A 54 -70.62 -41.28 -21.55
CA SER A 54 -69.47 -41.43 -20.65
C SER A 54 -68.34 -42.21 -21.34
N ILE A 55 -67.12 -41.72 -21.15
CA ILE A 55 -65.89 -42.34 -21.66
C ILE A 55 -65.10 -43.08 -20.59
N ILE A 56 -65.52 -43.02 -19.33
CA ILE A 56 -64.88 -43.76 -18.24
C ILE A 56 -64.99 -45.27 -18.53
N SER A 57 -63.91 -45.99 -18.26
CA SER A 57 -63.73 -47.42 -18.55
C SER A 57 -63.70 -47.80 -20.04
N LYS A 58 -63.62 -46.82 -20.95
CA LYS A 58 -63.29 -47.07 -22.36
C LYS A 58 -61.79 -46.96 -22.57
N ALA A 59 -61.22 -47.80 -23.44
CA ALA A 59 -59.83 -47.69 -23.86
C ALA A 59 -59.59 -46.37 -24.59
N PHE A 60 -58.58 -45.59 -24.18
CA PHE A 60 -58.29 -44.27 -24.75
C PHE A 60 -58.12 -44.31 -26.28
N LEU A 61 -57.43 -45.34 -26.79
CA LEU A 61 -57.19 -45.53 -28.23
C LEU A 61 -58.48 -45.75 -29.06
N SER A 62 -59.60 -46.09 -28.42
CA SER A 62 -60.91 -46.21 -29.08
C SER A 62 -61.60 -44.86 -29.31
N LEU A 63 -61.15 -43.82 -28.61
CA LEU A 63 -61.66 -42.45 -28.72
C LEU A 63 -61.10 -41.70 -29.95
N LEU A 64 -60.06 -42.26 -30.58
CA LEU A 64 -59.34 -41.67 -31.71
C LEU A 64 -59.93 -42.10 -33.06
N SER A 65 -59.73 -41.29 -34.11
CA SER A 65 -60.16 -41.61 -35.47
C SER A 65 -59.49 -42.90 -35.99
N PRO A 66 -60.21 -43.79 -36.72
CA PRO A 66 -59.63 -44.99 -37.34
C PRO A 66 -58.57 -44.70 -38.41
N GLU A 67 -58.63 -43.51 -39.03
CA GLU A 67 -57.71 -43.07 -40.10
C GLU A 67 -56.38 -42.53 -39.56
N THR A 68 -56.22 -42.49 -38.23
CA THR A 68 -54.97 -42.04 -37.62
C THR A 68 -53.89 -43.12 -37.80
N ASP A 69 -52.97 -42.94 -38.76
CA ASP A 69 -51.74 -43.74 -38.95
C ASP A 69 -50.76 -43.67 -37.75
N SER A 70 -51.21 -43.16 -36.59
CA SER A 70 -50.39 -42.70 -35.47
C SER A 70 -50.56 -43.51 -34.18
N LYS A 71 -51.22 -44.69 -34.18
CA LYS A 71 -51.34 -45.51 -32.95
C LYS A 71 -49.97 -45.94 -32.40
N SER A 72 -49.03 -46.30 -33.29
CA SER A 72 -47.64 -46.59 -32.91
C SER A 72 -46.96 -45.35 -32.33
N PHE A 73 -47.06 -44.21 -33.02
CA PHE A 73 -46.52 -42.92 -32.57
C PHE A 73 -47.03 -42.49 -31.19
N LEU A 74 -48.33 -42.66 -30.92
CA LEU A 74 -48.92 -42.34 -29.62
C LEU A 74 -48.44 -43.30 -28.53
N THR A 75 -48.34 -44.59 -28.82
CA THR A 75 -47.81 -45.59 -27.89
C THR A 75 -46.35 -45.28 -27.53
N ASP A 76 -45.53 -44.95 -28.53
CA ASP A 76 -44.15 -44.50 -28.33
C ASP A 76 -44.09 -43.20 -27.52
N THR A 77 -45.04 -42.28 -27.73
CA THR A 77 -45.15 -41.02 -26.98
C THR A 77 -45.44 -41.30 -25.50
N PHE A 78 -46.38 -42.21 -25.20
CA PHE A 78 -46.69 -42.64 -23.83
C PHE A 78 -45.47 -43.28 -23.15
N GLU A 79 -44.75 -44.15 -23.86
CA GLU A 79 -43.53 -44.76 -23.33
C GLU A 79 -42.42 -43.73 -23.08
N ARG A 80 -42.29 -42.70 -23.93
CA ARG A 80 -41.32 -41.61 -23.73
C ARG A 80 -41.64 -40.80 -22.48
N VAL A 81 -42.89 -40.38 -22.29
CA VAL A 81 -43.26 -39.55 -21.12
C VAL A 81 -43.12 -40.31 -19.80
N SER A 82 -43.32 -41.63 -19.78
CA SER A 82 -43.13 -42.44 -18.56
C SER A 82 -41.67 -42.56 -18.14
N LYS A 83 -40.73 -42.58 -19.10
CA LYS A 83 -39.28 -42.67 -18.82
C LYS A 83 -38.62 -41.34 -18.48
N SER A 84 -39.13 -40.25 -19.04
CA SER A 84 -38.43 -38.95 -19.02
C SER A 84 -39.11 -37.87 -18.18
N ASN A 85 -40.30 -38.13 -17.63
CA ASN A 85 -41.02 -37.16 -16.80
C ASN A 85 -41.12 -35.78 -17.48
N ILE A 86 -41.41 -35.78 -18.79
CA ILE A 86 -41.61 -34.58 -19.62
C ILE A 86 -43.08 -34.47 -20.06
N ARG A 87 -43.42 -33.30 -20.60
CA ARG A 87 -44.66 -33.06 -21.34
C ARG A 87 -44.35 -33.07 -22.85
N LEU A 88 -45.11 -33.82 -23.64
CA LEU A 88 -44.97 -33.86 -25.10
C LEU A 88 -46.23 -33.37 -25.80
N PRO A 89 -46.13 -32.40 -26.73
CA PRO A 89 -47.25 -31.99 -27.55
C PRO A 89 -47.51 -32.99 -28.69
N ILE A 90 -48.77 -33.23 -28.98
CA ILE A 90 -49.25 -34.07 -30.08
C ILE A 90 -50.50 -33.45 -30.71
N LYS A 91 -50.81 -33.83 -31.93
CA LYS A 91 -52.10 -33.56 -32.56
C LYS A 91 -52.97 -34.79 -32.46
N ILE A 92 -54.22 -34.62 -32.07
CA ILE A 92 -55.18 -35.71 -31.92
C ILE A 92 -56.40 -35.42 -32.78
N GLN A 93 -56.83 -36.43 -33.53
CA GLN A 93 -58.14 -36.45 -34.17
C GLN A 93 -59.05 -37.43 -33.44
N LEU A 94 -60.12 -36.91 -32.85
CA LEU A 94 -61.11 -37.69 -32.13
C LEU A 94 -62.09 -38.36 -33.10
N ASN A 95 -62.68 -39.48 -32.66
CA ASN A 95 -63.68 -40.20 -33.45
C ASN A 95 -65.00 -39.43 -33.49
N GLU A 96 -65.33 -38.86 -34.65
CA GLU A 96 -66.53 -38.05 -34.88
C GLU A 96 -67.83 -38.72 -34.41
N LYS A 97 -67.92 -40.06 -34.45
CA LYS A 97 -69.11 -40.80 -34.01
C LYS A 97 -69.37 -40.72 -32.51
N LEU A 98 -68.36 -40.40 -31.71
CA LEU A 98 -68.45 -40.30 -30.26
C LEU A 98 -68.67 -38.85 -29.79
N LEU A 99 -68.45 -37.89 -30.69
CA LEU A 99 -68.52 -36.47 -30.39
C LEU A 99 -69.97 -35.98 -30.34
N ARG A 100 -70.17 -34.91 -29.59
CA ARG A 100 -71.44 -34.18 -29.55
C ARG A 100 -71.58 -33.29 -30.78
N GLU A 101 -72.81 -33.05 -31.23
CA GLU A 101 -73.09 -32.15 -32.36
C GLU A 101 -72.51 -30.75 -32.07
N GLY A 102 -71.65 -30.25 -32.96
CA GLY A 102 -70.95 -28.97 -32.83
C GLY A 102 -69.57 -29.01 -32.17
N ALA A 103 -69.08 -30.17 -31.72
CA ALA A 103 -67.71 -30.32 -31.23
C ALA A 103 -66.72 -30.48 -32.40
N GLU A 104 -65.55 -29.85 -32.29
CA GLU A 104 -64.45 -30.04 -33.23
C GLU A 104 -63.91 -31.48 -33.16
N ALA A 105 -63.36 -31.99 -34.26
CA ALA A 105 -62.73 -33.31 -34.31
C ALA A 105 -61.20 -33.26 -34.07
N GLU A 106 -60.57 -32.12 -34.35
CA GLU A 106 -59.12 -31.94 -34.23
C GLU A 106 -58.77 -31.11 -32.99
N TYR A 107 -57.85 -31.63 -32.18
CA TYR A 107 -57.36 -30.96 -30.97
C TYR A 107 -55.83 -30.93 -30.95
N LEU A 108 -55.31 -29.83 -30.42
CA LEU A 108 -53.94 -29.78 -29.91
C LEU A 108 -53.94 -30.40 -28.52
N ALA A 109 -53.05 -31.36 -28.30
CA ALA A 109 -52.99 -32.08 -27.04
C ALA A 109 -51.59 -32.11 -26.46
N VAL A 110 -51.52 -32.15 -25.14
CA VAL A 110 -50.28 -32.43 -24.42
C VAL A 110 -50.41 -33.67 -23.58
N VAL A 111 -49.36 -34.49 -23.61
CA VAL A 111 -49.30 -35.76 -22.91
C VAL A 111 -48.21 -35.71 -21.87
N TYR A 112 -48.49 -36.20 -20.67
CA TYR A 112 -47.48 -36.37 -19.64
C TYR A 112 -47.80 -37.53 -18.70
N ASN A 113 -46.79 -37.94 -17.94
CA ASN A 113 -46.87 -38.96 -16.91
C ASN A 113 -47.29 -38.35 -15.56
N SER A 114 -48.25 -39.00 -14.86
CA SER A 114 -48.67 -38.64 -13.50
C SER A 114 -48.97 -39.90 -12.68
N GLY A 115 -48.01 -40.35 -11.87
CA GLY A 115 -48.17 -41.55 -11.03
C GLY A 115 -48.46 -42.78 -11.89
N ASP A 116 -49.59 -43.44 -11.66
CA ASP A 116 -50.03 -44.63 -12.40
C ASP A 116 -50.85 -44.32 -13.67
N HIS A 117 -50.93 -43.04 -14.04
CA HIS A 117 -51.74 -42.57 -15.17
C HIS A 117 -50.89 -41.89 -16.24
N TYR A 118 -51.32 -42.05 -17.49
CA TYR A 118 -51.04 -41.09 -18.56
C TYR A 118 -52.13 -40.03 -18.55
N VAL A 119 -51.74 -38.77 -18.69
CA VAL A 119 -52.67 -37.64 -18.76
C VAL A 119 -52.57 -37.01 -20.13
N VAL A 120 -53.72 -36.78 -20.76
CA VAL A 120 -53.88 -36.09 -22.03
C VAL A 120 -54.76 -34.88 -21.79
N GLU A 121 -54.24 -33.69 -22.08
CA GLU A 121 -54.97 -32.44 -22.03
C GLU A 121 -55.26 -31.97 -23.44
N LEU A 122 -56.54 -31.69 -23.73
CA LEU A 122 -57.03 -31.31 -25.05
C LEU A 122 -57.40 -29.83 -25.06
N GLU A 123 -56.98 -29.14 -26.10
CA GLU A 123 -57.35 -27.76 -26.40
C GLU A 123 -57.76 -27.64 -27.87
N PRO A 124 -58.78 -26.82 -28.19
CA PRO A 124 -59.22 -26.63 -29.57
C PRO A 124 -58.06 -26.24 -30.48
N ALA A 125 -58.00 -26.84 -31.67
CA ALA A 125 -56.97 -26.50 -32.65
C ALA A 125 -57.28 -25.14 -33.26
N THR A 126 -56.61 -24.09 -32.76
CA THR A 126 -56.79 -22.71 -33.22
C THR A 126 -55.64 -22.28 -34.11
N GLU A 127 -55.94 -21.58 -35.21
CA GLU A 127 -54.91 -21.01 -36.08
C GLU A 127 -54.30 -19.74 -35.49
N PHE A 128 -52.99 -19.55 -35.67
CA PHE A 128 -52.29 -18.35 -35.23
C PHE A 128 -52.42 -17.22 -36.27
N ARG A 129 -53.07 -16.11 -35.89
CA ARG A 129 -53.16 -14.84 -36.64
C ARG A 129 -53.57 -14.96 -38.14
N ASP A 130 -54.37 -15.94 -38.53
CA ASP A 130 -54.91 -16.14 -39.90
C ASP A 130 -53.90 -16.12 -41.07
N THR A 131 -52.58 -15.98 -40.82
CA THR A 131 -51.56 -15.65 -41.84
C THR A 131 -50.24 -16.42 -41.70
N TYR A 132 -49.88 -16.93 -40.51
CA TYR A 132 -48.62 -17.65 -40.29
C TYR A 132 -48.78 -18.74 -39.23
N SER A 133 -48.03 -19.84 -39.34
CA SER A 133 -47.92 -20.79 -38.22
C SER A 133 -46.92 -20.28 -37.17
N ALA A 134 -47.10 -20.67 -35.90
CA ALA A 134 -46.13 -20.36 -34.84
C ALA A 134 -44.71 -20.86 -35.16
N GLU A 135 -44.57 -21.95 -35.92
CA GLU A 135 -43.29 -22.47 -36.42
C GLU A 135 -42.60 -21.53 -37.41
N GLN A 136 -43.35 -20.95 -38.35
CA GLN A 136 -42.81 -19.98 -39.32
C GLN A 136 -42.28 -18.74 -38.60
N PHE A 137 -42.98 -18.30 -37.54
CA PHE A 137 -42.53 -17.20 -36.71
C PHE A 137 -41.18 -17.49 -36.02
N ILE A 138 -40.98 -18.68 -35.46
CA ILE A 138 -39.68 -19.03 -34.84
C ILE A 138 -38.55 -19.01 -35.85
N LYS A 139 -38.81 -19.48 -37.07
CA LYS A 139 -37.80 -19.47 -38.12
C LYS A 139 -37.40 -18.03 -38.46
N LEU A 140 -38.38 -17.13 -38.58
CA LEU A 140 -38.14 -15.69 -38.73
C LEU A 140 -37.37 -15.11 -37.54
N TYR A 141 -37.76 -15.46 -36.30
CA TYR A 141 -37.09 -15.01 -35.09
C TYR A 141 -35.61 -15.43 -35.06
N SER A 142 -35.35 -16.73 -35.26
CA SER A 142 -34.00 -17.31 -35.25
C SER A 142 -33.11 -16.69 -36.33
N MET A 143 -33.68 -16.25 -37.44
CA MET A 143 -32.96 -15.62 -38.54
C MET A 143 -32.79 -14.09 -38.39
N SER A 144 -33.64 -13.41 -37.62
CA SER A 144 -33.67 -11.93 -37.56
C SER A 144 -33.29 -11.33 -36.21
N VAL A 145 -33.67 -11.96 -35.10
CA VAL A 145 -33.48 -11.40 -33.75
C VAL A 145 -32.31 -12.07 -33.02
N ALA A 146 -32.19 -13.40 -33.08
CA ALA A 146 -31.10 -14.10 -32.41
C ALA A 146 -29.69 -13.64 -32.84
N PRO A 147 -29.41 -13.31 -34.12
CA PRO A 147 -28.12 -12.75 -34.52
C PRO A 147 -27.83 -11.37 -33.92
N ARG A 148 -28.87 -10.53 -33.74
CA ARG A 148 -28.77 -9.17 -33.19
C ARG A 148 -28.35 -9.19 -31.72
N PHE A 149 -28.60 -10.28 -30.98
CA PHE A 149 -28.13 -10.41 -29.60
C PHE A 149 -26.60 -10.33 -29.46
N LYS A 150 -25.84 -10.72 -30.48
CA LYS A 150 -24.38 -10.56 -30.47
C LYS A 150 -23.95 -9.10 -30.58
N GLU A 151 -24.75 -8.28 -31.26
CA GLU A 151 -24.46 -6.86 -31.51
C GLU A 151 -24.92 -5.96 -30.37
N MET A 152 -25.89 -6.42 -29.56
CA MET A 152 -26.37 -5.69 -28.39
C MET A 152 -25.28 -5.56 -27.33
N SER A 153 -25.19 -4.38 -26.73
CA SER A 153 -24.10 -4.01 -25.82
C SER A 153 -24.48 -4.16 -24.34
N THR A 154 -25.78 -4.11 -24.03
CA THR A 154 -26.28 -4.15 -22.65
C THR A 154 -27.29 -5.26 -22.41
N LEU A 155 -27.37 -5.72 -21.16
CA LEU A 155 -28.41 -6.66 -20.72
C LEU A 155 -29.83 -6.11 -20.93
N ASN A 156 -29.98 -4.80 -20.74
CA ASN A 156 -31.28 -4.14 -20.85
C ASN A 156 -31.80 -4.14 -22.29
N GLU A 157 -30.94 -3.90 -23.29
CA GLU A 157 -31.31 -3.99 -24.71
C GLU A 157 -31.85 -5.39 -25.05
N MET A 158 -31.15 -6.43 -24.60
CA MET A 158 -31.59 -7.81 -24.79
C MET A 158 -32.92 -8.09 -24.11
N ALA A 159 -33.06 -7.69 -22.84
CA ALA A 159 -34.28 -7.89 -22.08
C ALA A 159 -35.50 -7.18 -22.71
N VAL A 160 -35.32 -5.96 -23.25
CA VAL A 160 -36.35 -5.20 -23.95
C VAL A 160 -36.78 -5.88 -25.25
N GLU A 161 -35.84 -6.39 -26.05
CA GLU A 161 -36.15 -7.13 -27.27
C GLU A 161 -36.93 -8.42 -26.96
N MET A 162 -36.57 -9.12 -25.88
CA MET A 162 -37.25 -10.34 -25.42
C MET A 162 -38.71 -10.06 -25.05
N VAL A 163 -38.98 -9.07 -24.19
CA VAL A 163 -40.36 -8.74 -23.79
C VAL A 163 -41.18 -8.22 -24.96
N SER A 164 -40.57 -7.48 -25.89
CA SER A 164 -41.24 -6.99 -27.10
C SER A 164 -41.63 -8.14 -28.03
N THR A 165 -40.77 -9.13 -28.19
CA THR A 165 -41.04 -10.34 -28.98
C THR A 165 -42.18 -11.16 -28.37
N ILE A 166 -42.13 -11.40 -27.06
CA ILE A 166 -43.20 -12.14 -26.36
C ILE A 166 -44.52 -11.37 -26.41
N ARG A 167 -44.49 -10.04 -26.29
CA ARG A 167 -45.70 -9.20 -26.45
C ARG A 167 -46.29 -9.32 -27.85
N TYR A 168 -45.45 -9.34 -28.88
CA TYR A 168 -45.91 -9.55 -30.26
C TYR A 168 -46.56 -10.93 -30.45
N LEU A 169 -45.94 -11.98 -29.91
CA LEU A 169 -46.44 -13.36 -29.99
C LEU A 169 -47.78 -13.55 -29.26
N THR A 170 -47.87 -13.01 -28.04
CA THR A 170 -49.01 -13.24 -27.15
C THR A 170 -50.14 -12.25 -27.34
N ASN A 171 -49.87 -11.10 -27.98
CA ASN A 171 -50.79 -9.97 -28.10
C ASN A 171 -51.32 -9.44 -26.75
N MET A 172 -50.59 -9.67 -25.66
CA MET A 172 -50.99 -9.20 -24.33
C MET A 172 -50.68 -7.70 -24.15
N ASP A 173 -51.37 -7.06 -23.21
CA ASP A 173 -51.27 -5.60 -23.04
C ASP A 173 -49.86 -5.23 -22.55
N ARG A 174 -49.34 -6.02 -21.60
CA ARG A 174 -48.05 -5.82 -20.96
C ARG A 174 -47.28 -7.12 -20.86
N VAL A 175 -45.98 -7.05 -21.09
CA VAL A 175 -45.02 -8.12 -20.86
C VAL A 175 -43.83 -7.54 -20.11
N VAL A 176 -43.48 -8.16 -18.99
CA VAL A 176 -42.36 -7.74 -18.13
C VAL A 176 -41.37 -8.88 -17.96
N LEU A 177 -40.08 -8.56 -17.92
CA LEU A 177 -39.03 -9.49 -17.50
C LEU A 177 -38.72 -9.22 -16.04
N TYR A 178 -39.07 -10.19 -15.20
CA TYR A 178 -38.92 -10.18 -13.77
C TYR A 178 -37.69 -11.01 -13.38
N LYS A 179 -36.68 -10.40 -12.77
CA LYS A 179 -35.46 -11.07 -12.28
C LYS A 179 -35.54 -11.28 -10.77
N PHE A 180 -35.24 -12.48 -10.30
CA PHE A 180 -35.12 -12.74 -8.87
C PHE A 180 -33.77 -12.24 -8.32
N ASN A 181 -33.81 -11.68 -7.12
CA ASN A 181 -32.64 -11.37 -6.29
C ASN A 181 -32.35 -12.56 -5.36
N ASP A 182 -31.22 -12.51 -4.65
CA ASP A 182 -30.78 -13.60 -3.75
C ASP A 182 -31.74 -13.87 -2.59
N ASP A 183 -32.50 -12.86 -2.14
CA ASP A 183 -33.55 -12.97 -1.13
C ASP A 183 -34.91 -13.44 -1.69
N PHE A 184 -34.96 -13.81 -2.97
CA PHE A 184 -36.16 -14.14 -3.75
C PHE A 184 -37.17 -13.00 -3.92
N SER A 185 -36.87 -11.78 -3.46
CA SER A 185 -37.54 -10.60 -4.02
C SER A 185 -37.23 -10.51 -5.51
N GLY A 186 -37.97 -9.75 -6.28
CA GLY A 186 -37.62 -9.57 -7.67
C GLY A 186 -37.89 -8.19 -8.20
N LYS A 187 -37.24 -7.91 -9.32
CA LYS A 187 -37.19 -6.62 -9.97
C LYS A 187 -37.62 -6.79 -11.42
N VAL A 188 -38.48 -5.90 -11.89
CA VAL A 188 -38.74 -5.77 -13.33
C VAL A 188 -37.56 -5.05 -13.97
N ILE A 189 -36.83 -5.77 -14.82
CA ILE A 189 -35.65 -5.23 -15.52
C ILE A 189 -35.98 -4.73 -16.93
N ALA A 190 -37.06 -5.24 -17.54
CA ALA A 190 -37.55 -4.76 -18.83
C ALA A 190 -39.07 -4.87 -18.90
N GLU A 191 -39.69 -3.98 -19.68
CA GLU A 191 -41.13 -3.93 -19.88
C GLU A 191 -41.47 -3.52 -21.32
N ALA A 192 -42.45 -4.20 -21.92
CA ALA A 192 -43.16 -3.76 -23.11
C ALA A 192 -44.65 -3.69 -22.78
N LYS A 193 -45.31 -2.56 -23.01
CA LYS A 193 -46.69 -2.33 -22.60
C LYS A 193 -47.49 -1.52 -23.62
N ALA A 194 -48.82 -1.55 -23.51
CA ALA A 194 -49.71 -0.58 -24.13
C ALA A 194 -49.44 0.84 -23.59
N GLU A 195 -49.68 1.86 -24.41
CA GLU A 195 -49.35 3.25 -24.08
C GLU A 195 -50.07 3.75 -22.81
N ASP A 196 -51.32 3.33 -22.63
CA ASP A 196 -52.25 3.76 -21.58
C ASP A 196 -52.07 3.02 -20.23
N MET A 197 -51.19 2.02 -20.16
CA MET A 197 -50.91 1.29 -18.92
C MET A 197 -49.87 1.98 -18.04
N SER A 198 -50.02 1.86 -16.72
CA SER A 198 -48.95 2.19 -15.76
C SER A 198 -47.70 1.35 -16.01
N SER A 199 -46.50 1.92 -15.81
CA SER A 199 -45.25 1.19 -16.00
C SER A 199 -44.86 0.42 -14.74
N TYR A 200 -44.40 -0.82 -14.91
CA TYR A 200 -43.75 -1.60 -13.87
C TYR A 200 -42.22 -1.59 -13.96
N GLN A 201 -41.65 -0.88 -14.94
CA GLN A 201 -40.20 -0.76 -15.10
C GLN A 201 -39.52 -0.33 -13.79
N ASP A 202 -38.48 -1.06 -13.40
CA ASP A 202 -37.68 -0.84 -12.18
C ASP A 202 -38.41 -1.02 -10.83
N LEU A 203 -39.66 -1.52 -10.84
CA LEU A 203 -40.38 -1.84 -9.61
C LEU A 203 -39.89 -3.15 -8.97
N TYR A 204 -39.92 -3.18 -7.64
CA TYR A 204 -39.60 -4.34 -6.81
C TYR A 204 -40.86 -4.97 -6.24
N PHE A 205 -40.85 -6.30 -6.19
CA PHE A 205 -41.90 -7.12 -5.61
C PHE A 205 -41.29 -8.05 -4.56
N PRO A 206 -41.97 -8.27 -3.42
CA PRO A 206 -41.47 -9.12 -2.35
C PRO A 206 -41.55 -10.60 -2.72
N ALA A 207 -40.72 -11.41 -2.06
CA ALA A 207 -40.67 -12.86 -2.24
C ALA A 207 -42.00 -13.58 -1.96
N THR A 208 -42.92 -12.95 -1.23
CA THR A 208 -44.24 -13.50 -0.86
C THR A 208 -45.24 -13.51 -2.01
N ASP A 209 -45.05 -12.70 -3.06
CA ASP A 209 -45.95 -12.70 -4.23
C ASP A 209 -45.83 -13.99 -5.04
N ILE A 210 -44.64 -14.60 -5.03
CA ILE A 210 -44.36 -15.87 -5.68
C ILE A 210 -43.74 -16.79 -4.64
N PRO A 211 -44.55 -17.50 -3.84
CA PRO A 211 -44.08 -18.27 -2.69
C PRO A 211 -43.27 -19.50 -3.13
N LYS A 212 -42.51 -20.09 -2.19
CA LYS A 212 -41.47 -21.10 -2.48
C LYS A 212 -41.99 -22.28 -3.31
N GLN A 213 -43.13 -22.86 -2.97
CA GLN A 213 -43.75 -23.97 -3.68
C GLN A 213 -44.15 -23.60 -5.13
N ALA A 214 -44.52 -22.35 -5.39
CA ALA A 214 -44.77 -21.88 -6.75
C ALA A 214 -43.48 -21.75 -7.55
N ARG A 215 -42.39 -21.24 -6.93
CA ARG A 215 -41.07 -21.15 -7.57
C ARG A 215 -40.52 -22.53 -7.93
N GLU A 216 -40.62 -23.51 -7.04
CA GLU A 216 -40.19 -24.89 -7.31
C GLU A 216 -41.02 -25.52 -8.44
N LEU A 217 -42.31 -25.22 -8.52
CA LEU A 217 -43.16 -25.68 -9.62
C LEU A 217 -42.74 -25.04 -10.95
N TYR A 218 -42.36 -23.76 -10.96
CA TYR A 218 -41.86 -23.05 -12.14
C TYR A 218 -40.49 -23.53 -12.61
N LYS A 219 -39.71 -24.23 -11.78
CA LYS A 219 -38.50 -24.93 -12.24
C LYS A 219 -38.82 -26.14 -13.13
N THR A 220 -39.98 -26.76 -12.93
CA THR A 220 -40.40 -27.99 -13.64
C THR A 220 -41.37 -27.71 -14.79
N ASN A 221 -42.33 -26.82 -14.60
CA ASN A 221 -43.33 -26.45 -15.61
C ASN A 221 -43.16 -24.97 -15.95
N TRP A 222 -42.55 -24.72 -17.12
CA TRP A 222 -42.04 -23.40 -17.43
C TRP A 222 -43.10 -22.42 -17.93
N VAL A 223 -44.26 -22.89 -18.39
CA VAL A 223 -45.33 -22.01 -18.89
C VAL A 223 -46.60 -22.13 -18.07
N ARG A 224 -47.31 -21.00 -17.95
CA ARG A 224 -48.56 -20.97 -17.20
C ARG A 224 -49.50 -19.89 -17.73
N LEU A 225 -50.71 -20.28 -18.13
CA LEU A 225 -51.76 -19.37 -18.60
C LEU A 225 -52.99 -19.43 -17.68
N THR A 226 -53.52 -18.27 -17.33
CA THR A 226 -54.94 -18.11 -17.02
C THR A 226 -55.56 -17.16 -18.04
N PRO A 227 -56.36 -17.68 -19.00
CA PRO A 227 -56.89 -16.83 -20.07
C PRO A 227 -57.99 -15.92 -19.57
N ASP A 228 -58.64 -16.30 -18.47
CA ASP A 228 -59.54 -15.43 -17.73
C ASP A 228 -59.65 -15.90 -16.26
N THR A 229 -59.39 -15.00 -15.33
CA THR A 229 -59.49 -15.22 -13.88
C THR A 229 -60.90 -15.57 -13.40
N GLU A 230 -61.93 -15.27 -14.20
CA GLU A 230 -63.33 -15.58 -13.90
C GLU A 230 -63.78 -16.94 -14.44
N LEU A 231 -62.89 -17.70 -15.11
CA LEU A 231 -63.26 -19.01 -15.64
C LEU A 231 -63.66 -20.00 -14.52
N PRO A 232 -64.73 -20.77 -14.75
CA PRO A 232 -65.15 -21.79 -13.80
C PRO A 232 -64.08 -22.90 -13.70
N ALA A 233 -63.98 -23.50 -12.51
CA ALA A 233 -63.28 -24.77 -12.37
C ALA A 233 -64.06 -25.85 -13.10
N SER A 234 -63.33 -26.80 -13.68
CA SER A 234 -63.84 -28.11 -14.03
C SER A 234 -63.23 -29.13 -13.07
N GLN A 235 -64.04 -29.77 -12.22
CA GLN A 235 -63.59 -30.81 -11.30
C GLN A 235 -63.14 -32.08 -12.02
N LEU A 236 -62.25 -32.86 -11.41
CA LEU A 236 -61.89 -34.19 -11.87
C LEU A 236 -62.89 -35.23 -11.35
N ILE A 237 -63.46 -36.02 -12.27
CA ILE A 237 -64.45 -37.06 -12.02
C ILE A 237 -63.83 -38.43 -12.32
N PRO A 238 -64.02 -39.45 -11.46
CA PRO A 238 -64.73 -39.39 -10.19
C PRO A 238 -63.96 -38.61 -9.13
N SER A 239 -64.68 -38.02 -8.17
CA SER A 239 -64.04 -37.23 -7.11
C SER A 239 -63.27 -38.13 -6.14
N ARG A 240 -62.27 -37.56 -5.45
CA ARG A 240 -61.50 -38.28 -4.44
C ARG A 240 -62.35 -38.72 -3.25
N GLU A 241 -63.30 -37.89 -2.84
CA GLU A 241 -64.20 -38.17 -1.72
C GLU A 241 -65.10 -39.38 -2.01
N GLU A 242 -65.52 -39.55 -3.26
CA GLU A 242 -66.39 -40.66 -3.68
C GLU A 242 -65.64 -41.99 -3.82
N THR A 243 -64.37 -41.96 -4.24
CA THR A 243 -63.64 -43.17 -4.66
C THR A 243 -62.44 -43.54 -3.80
N GLY A 244 -61.97 -42.62 -2.94
CA GLY A 244 -60.75 -42.81 -2.15
C GLY A 244 -59.48 -42.86 -3.00
N ARG A 245 -59.53 -42.46 -4.28
CA ARG A 245 -58.36 -42.49 -5.16
C ARG A 245 -57.27 -41.51 -4.72
N GLU A 246 -56.03 -41.86 -5.06
CA GLU A 246 -54.90 -40.95 -4.95
C GLU A 246 -55.11 -39.70 -5.83
N PRO A 247 -54.61 -38.52 -5.40
CA PRO A 247 -54.73 -37.30 -6.18
C PRO A 247 -53.91 -37.38 -7.47
N LEU A 248 -54.42 -36.76 -8.52
CA LEU A 248 -53.72 -36.71 -9.80
C LEU A 248 -52.69 -35.56 -9.77
N ASP A 249 -51.41 -35.88 -9.97
CA ASP A 249 -50.34 -34.87 -10.00
C ASP A 249 -50.39 -34.06 -11.29
N LEU A 250 -50.84 -32.81 -11.17
CA LEU A 250 -50.98 -31.87 -12.26
C LEU A 250 -49.76 -30.92 -12.36
N THR A 251 -48.60 -31.29 -11.82
CA THR A 251 -47.35 -30.52 -11.91
C THR A 251 -47.06 -30.05 -13.34
N ARG A 252 -47.22 -30.94 -14.33
CA ARG A 252 -46.91 -30.71 -15.77
C ARG A 252 -48.08 -30.18 -16.59
N SER A 253 -49.25 -30.07 -15.97
CA SER A 253 -50.48 -29.63 -16.61
C SER A 253 -50.38 -28.21 -17.15
N LEU A 254 -50.88 -27.98 -18.36
CA LEU A 254 -51.15 -26.64 -18.89
C LEU A 254 -52.51 -26.12 -18.40
N LEU A 255 -53.48 -27.03 -18.19
CA LEU A 255 -54.86 -26.71 -17.85
C LEU A 255 -55.14 -26.58 -16.36
N ARG A 256 -54.24 -27.01 -15.47
CA ARG A 256 -54.44 -27.00 -14.00
C ARG A 256 -55.02 -25.68 -13.52
N ARG A 257 -55.88 -25.69 -12.50
CA ARG A 257 -56.41 -24.42 -11.95
C ARG A 257 -55.36 -23.69 -11.11
N PHE A 258 -55.37 -22.36 -11.16
CA PHE A 258 -54.58 -21.54 -10.24
C PHE A 258 -55.16 -21.57 -8.82
N SER A 259 -54.32 -21.31 -7.82
CA SER A 259 -54.78 -21.03 -6.46
C SER A 259 -55.82 -19.90 -6.50
N PRO A 260 -56.98 -20.05 -5.80
CA PRO A 260 -57.97 -18.97 -5.68
C PRO A 260 -57.39 -17.66 -5.14
N VAL A 261 -56.37 -17.75 -4.27
CA VAL A 261 -55.65 -16.60 -3.71
C VAL A 261 -54.92 -15.84 -4.82
N HIS A 262 -54.23 -16.55 -5.71
CA HIS A 262 -53.52 -15.93 -6.82
C HIS A 262 -54.48 -15.37 -7.90
N LEU A 263 -55.61 -16.04 -8.16
CA LEU A 263 -56.65 -15.49 -9.05
C LEU A 263 -57.23 -14.18 -8.50
N GLN A 264 -57.42 -14.09 -7.19
CA GLN A 264 -57.83 -12.84 -6.54
C GLN A 264 -56.72 -11.78 -6.58
N TYR A 265 -55.45 -12.16 -6.43
CA TYR A 265 -54.31 -11.26 -6.60
C TYR A 265 -54.27 -10.60 -7.98
N ILE A 266 -54.43 -11.38 -9.06
CA ILE A 266 -54.49 -10.87 -10.44
C ILE A 266 -55.67 -9.90 -10.60
N ARG A 267 -56.86 -10.25 -10.07
CA ARG A 267 -58.04 -9.38 -10.13
C ARG A 267 -57.86 -8.07 -9.38
N ASN A 268 -57.17 -8.08 -8.24
CA ASN A 268 -56.88 -6.84 -7.49
C ASN A 268 -55.98 -5.87 -8.27
N GLN A 269 -55.23 -6.34 -9.29
CA GLN A 269 -54.48 -5.47 -10.21
C GLN A 269 -55.33 -4.87 -11.34
N GLY A 270 -56.61 -5.24 -11.43
CA GLY A 270 -57.47 -4.87 -12.56
C GLY A 270 -57.17 -5.68 -13.83
N LEU A 271 -56.62 -6.89 -13.69
CA LEU A 271 -56.27 -7.77 -14.80
C LEU A 271 -57.27 -8.94 -14.89
N ARG A 272 -57.52 -9.42 -16.11
CA ARG A 272 -58.38 -10.57 -16.39
C ARG A 272 -57.61 -11.77 -16.86
N ALA A 273 -56.53 -11.61 -17.61
CA ALA A 273 -55.68 -12.70 -18.08
C ALA A 273 -54.22 -12.51 -17.64
N SER A 274 -53.54 -13.63 -17.38
CA SER A 274 -52.12 -13.65 -17.05
C SER A 274 -51.43 -14.85 -17.67
N PHE A 275 -50.27 -14.62 -18.25
CA PHE A 275 -49.42 -15.67 -18.82
C PHE A 275 -47.99 -15.48 -18.34
N SER A 276 -47.36 -16.53 -17.82
CA SER A 276 -45.98 -16.47 -17.37
C SER A 276 -45.12 -17.55 -18.02
N VAL A 277 -43.88 -17.19 -18.35
CA VAL A 277 -42.85 -18.12 -18.82
C VAL A 277 -41.63 -18.04 -17.91
N SER A 278 -41.06 -19.20 -17.58
CA SER A 278 -39.95 -19.32 -16.64
C SER A 278 -38.61 -19.23 -17.36
N LEU A 279 -37.70 -18.43 -16.81
CA LEU A 279 -36.31 -18.34 -17.23
C LEU A 279 -35.48 -19.20 -16.27
N VAL A 280 -35.08 -20.37 -16.74
CA VAL A 280 -34.34 -21.36 -15.93
C VAL A 280 -32.94 -21.50 -16.48
N THR A 281 -31.94 -21.50 -15.60
CA THR A 281 -30.54 -21.71 -16.01
C THR A 281 -29.83 -22.53 -14.96
N GLU A 282 -29.14 -23.60 -15.37
CA GLU A 282 -28.48 -24.57 -14.46
C GLU A 282 -29.42 -25.17 -13.39
N GLY A 283 -30.70 -25.32 -13.71
CA GLY A 283 -31.71 -25.84 -12.79
C GLY A 283 -32.26 -24.82 -11.79
N GLU A 284 -31.75 -23.59 -11.80
CA GLU A 284 -32.25 -22.51 -10.94
C GLU A 284 -33.13 -21.53 -11.72
N LEU A 285 -34.13 -20.98 -11.00
CA LEU A 285 -35.08 -20.03 -11.56
C LEU A 285 -34.46 -18.63 -11.55
N TYR A 286 -33.89 -18.22 -12.68
CA TYR A 286 -33.29 -16.90 -12.88
C TYR A 286 -34.35 -15.79 -12.82
N GLY A 287 -35.51 -16.04 -13.42
CA GLY A 287 -36.56 -15.03 -13.57
C GLY A 287 -37.81 -15.56 -14.22
N LEU A 288 -38.75 -14.65 -14.51
CA LEU A 288 -40.00 -14.93 -15.18
C LEU A 288 -40.27 -13.84 -16.23
N ILE A 289 -40.78 -14.23 -17.38
CA ILE A 289 -41.47 -13.32 -18.30
C ILE A 289 -42.95 -13.36 -17.92
N SER A 290 -43.48 -12.27 -17.35
CA SER A 290 -44.87 -12.17 -16.92
C SER A 290 -45.65 -11.27 -17.88
N CYS A 291 -46.76 -11.79 -18.39
CA CYS A 291 -47.61 -11.15 -19.37
C CYS A 291 -48.99 -10.92 -18.77
N HIS A 292 -49.56 -9.74 -18.97
CA HIS A 292 -50.80 -9.29 -18.35
C HIS A 292 -51.75 -8.71 -19.40
N HIS A 293 -53.05 -8.99 -19.26
CA HIS A 293 -54.09 -8.41 -20.11
C HIS A 293 -55.32 -8.01 -19.29
N ARG A 294 -55.93 -6.89 -19.66
CA ARG A 294 -57.10 -6.33 -18.96
C ARG A 294 -58.40 -7.09 -19.24
N GLU A 295 -58.47 -7.75 -20.38
CA GLU A 295 -59.62 -8.55 -20.82
C GLU A 295 -59.27 -10.05 -20.87
N PRO A 296 -60.26 -10.94 -20.99
CA PRO A 296 -60.03 -12.34 -21.32
C PRO A 296 -59.14 -12.48 -22.56
N CYS A 297 -58.05 -13.24 -22.46
CA CYS A 297 -57.09 -13.42 -23.53
C CYS A 297 -56.61 -14.87 -23.56
N TYR A 298 -57.15 -15.64 -24.51
CA TYR A 298 -56.68 -16.99 -24.78
C TYR A 298 -55.44 -16.95 -25.67
N ILE A 299 -54.37 -17.63 -25.22
CA ILE A 299 -53.16 -17.83 -26.02
C ILE A 299 -53.17 -19.28 -26.50
N PRO A 300 -53.13 -19.53 -27.82
CA PRO A 300 -53.08 -20.88 -28.38
C PRO A 300 -51.96 -21.74 -27.77
N GLN A 301 -52.19 -23.06 -27.73
CA GLN A 301 -51.25 -24.01 -27.13
C GLN A 301 -49.89 -24.00 -27.82
N ASP A 302 -49.86 -24.01 -29.15
CA ASP A 302 -48.64 -23.95 -29.93
C ASP A 302 -47.83 -22.68 -29.64
N VAL A 303 -48.48 -21.51 -29.59
CA VAL A 303 -47.84 -20.22 -29.25
C VAL A 303 -47.21 -20.27 -27.85
N ARG A 304 -47.90 -20.85 -26.86
CA ARG A 304 -47.35 -20.99 -25.49
C ARG A 304 -46.12 -21.89 -25.46
N LEU A 305 -46.16 -23.03 -26.13
CA LEU A 305 -45.02 -23.95 -26.22
C LEU A 305 -43.85 -23.33 -27.01
N GLN A 306 -44.14 -22.45 -27.97
CA GLN A 306 -43.10 -21.68 -28.64
C GLN A 306 -42.50 -20.60 -27.74
N CYS A 307 -43.30 -19.92 -26.93
CA CYS A 307 -42.79 -19.00 -25.90
C CYS A 307 -41.92 -19.74 -24.87
N GLU A 308 -42.28 -20.98 -24.52
CA GLU A 308 -41.48 -21.87 -23.67
C GLU A 308 -40.08 -22.11 -24.25
N ASN A 309 -40.01 -22.57 -25.51
CA ASN A 309 -38.75 -22.82 -26.22
C ASN A 309 -37.89 -21.55 -26.33
N LEU A 310 -38.52 -20.43 -26.71
CA LEU A 310 -37.84 -19.16 -26.88
C LEU A 310 -37.23 -18.65 -25.58
N SER A 311 -37.96 -18.80 -24.47
CA SER A 311 -37.51 -18.34 -23.15
C SER A 311 -36.31 -19.13 -22.63
N GLN A 312 -36.17 -20.41 -23.00
CA GLN A 312 -34.97 -21.20 -22.68
C GLN A 312 -33.75 -20.69 -23.46
N LEU A 313 -33.90 -20.43 -24.77
CA LEU A 313 -32.84 -19.80 -25.56
C LEU A 313 -32.47 -18.42 -25.02
N PHE A 314 -33.45 -17.64 -24.57
CA PHE A 314 -33.26 -16.33 -23.95
C PHE A 314 -32.47 -16.43 -22.66
N SER A 315 -32.80 -17.38 -21.80
CA SER A 315 -32.09 -17.61 -20.54
C SER A 315 -30.60 -17.85 -20.78
N TRP A 316 -30.26 -18.66 -21.79
CA TRP A 316 -28.86 -18.90 -22.18
C TRP A 316 -28.19 -17.66 -22.78
N HIS A 317 -28.85 -16.94 -23.68
CA HIS A 317 -28.29 -15.72 -24.26
C HIS A 317 -28.06 -14.62 -23.24
N LEU A 318 -29.00 -14.45 -22.30
CA LEU A 318 -28.91 -13.47 -21.22
C LEU A 318 -27.71 -13.75 -20.32
N ARG A 319 -27.52 -15.01 -19.93
CA ARG A 319 -26.37 -15.44 -19.13
C ARG A 319 -25.05 -15.28 -19.88
N ALA A 320 -25.00 -15.70 -21.15
CA ALA A 320 -23.81 -15.53 -21.97
C ALA A 320 -23.41 -14.04 -22.09
N LYS A 321 -24.39 -13.14 -22.16
CA LYS A 321 -24.13 -11.69 -22.16
C LYS A 321 -23.66 -11.18 -20.79
N GLU A 322 -24.25 -11.64 -19.69
CA GLU A 322 -23.77 -11.30 -18.33
C GLU A 322 -22.29 -11.70 -18.16
N GLU A 323 -21.94 -12.92 -18.59
CA GLU A 323 -20.57 -13.43 -18.55
C GLU A 323 -19.62 -12.64 -19.47
N GLU A 324 -20.07 -12.28 -20.68
CA GLU A 324 -19.30 -11.43 -21.60
C GLU A 324 -18.99 -10.06 -20.99
N ILE A 325 -20.01 -9.37 -20.45
CA ILE A 325 -19.86 -8.05 -19.81
C ILE A 325 -18.91 -8.14 -18.61
N ALA A 326 -19.07 -9.17 -17.77
CA ALA A 326 -18.19 -9.39 -16.63
C ALA A 326 -16.74 -9.65 -17.06
N ARG A 327 -16.53 -10.44 -18.12
CA ARG A 327 -15.20 -10.71 -18.67
C ARG A 327 -14.54 -9.46 -19.24
N THR A 328 -15.26 -8.66 -20.04
CA THR A 328 -14.72 -7.41 -20.61
C THR A 328 -14.32 -6.43 -19.50
N LYS A 329 -15.16 -6.27 -18.48
CA LYS A 329 -14.84 -5.45 -17.30
C LYS A 329 -13.58 -5.96 -16.60
N LYS A 330 -13.45 -7.27 -16.40
CA LYS A 330 -12.24 -7.88 -15.81
C LYS A 330 -10.99 -7.61 -16.64
N GLU A 331 -11.06 -7.77 -17.96
CA GLU A 331 -9.93 -7.50 -18.86
C GLU A 331 -9.49 -6.02 -18.84
N GLU A 332 -10.44 -5.08 -18.77
CA GLU A 332 -10.13 -3.66 -18.63
C GLU A 332 -9.45 -3.35 -17.28
N THR A 333 -9.99 -3.90 -16.18
CA THR A 333 -9.39 -3.79 -14.84
C THR A 333 -7.99 -4.40 -14.81
N ASP A 334 -7.78 -5.59 -15.38
CA ASP A 334 -6.49 -6.26 -15.39
C ASP A 334 -5.44 -5.45 -16.17
N LYS A 335 -5.80 -4.91 -17.33
CA LYS A 335 -4.93 -4.00 -18.10
C LYS A 335 -4.58 -2.73 -17.33
N ALA A 336 -5.55 -2.13 -16.65
CA ALA A 336 -5.32 -0.93 -15.85
C ALA A 336 -4.36 -1.21 -14.68
N VAL A 337 -4.53 -2.36 -14.02
CA VAL A 337 -3.61 -2.83 -12.97
C VAL A 337 -2.22 -3.06 -13.55
N ASP A 338 -2.08 -3.81 -14.65
CA ASP A 338 -0.79 -4.08 -15.32
C ASP A 338 -0.03 -2.80 -15.67
N LEU A 339 -0.72 -1.80 -16.24
CA LEU A 339 -0.13 -0.50 -16.55
C LEU A 339 0.36 0.26 -15.31
N MET A 340 -0.23 0.02 -14.14
CA MET A 340 0.32 0.52 -12.88
C MET A 340 1.52 -0.28 -12.40
N LEU A 341 1.50 -1.60 -12.58
CA LEU A 341 2.61 -2.49 -12.22
C LEU A 341 3.88 -2.09 -12.95
N ASP A 342 3.78 -1.82 -14.25
CA ASP A 342 4.92 -1.44 -15.09
C ASP A 342 5.61 -0.13 -14.65
N LYS A 343 4.92 0.71 -13.88
CA LYS A 343 5.48 1.97 -13.35
C LYS A 343 6.25 1.79 -12.05
N ILE A 344 6.16 0.62 -11.41
CA ILE A 344 6.83 0.33 -10.16
C ILE A 344 8.24 -0.15 -10.44
N GLY A 345 9.21 0.49 -9.78
CA GLY A 345 10.61 0.10 -9.87
C GLY A 345 11.43 0.73 -8.75
N PRO A 346 12.75 0.47 -8.71
CA PRO A 346 13.63 0.99 -7.66
C PRO A 346 13.56 2.52 -7.51
N SER A 347 13.40 3.23 -8.63
CA SER A 347 13.31 4.69 -8.69
C SER A 347 11.92 5.25 -8.40
N ASN A 348 10.89 4.38 -8.38
CA ASN A 348 9.48 4.76 -8.21
C ASN A 348 8.75 3.73 -7.34
N PRO A 349 8.85 3.85 -6.00
CA PRO A 349 8.27 2.89 -5.08
C PRO A 349 6.74 2.88 -5.18
N ILE A 350 6.13 1.74 -4.83
CA ILE A 350 4.67 1.53 -4.94
C ILE A 350 3.88 2.64 -4.26
N GLY A 351 4.33 3.15 -3.10
CA GLY A 351 3.66 4.24 -2.40
C GLY A 351 3.58 5.53 -3.21
N ARG A 352 4.56 5.81 -4.08
CA ARG A 352 4.56 6.97 -4.98
C ARG A 352 3.71 6.71 -6.22
N VAL A 353 3.76 5.51 -6.80
CA VAL A 353 2.95 5.12 -7.96
C VAL A 353 1.46 5.20 -7.61
N VAL A 354 1.08 4.60 -6.48
CA VAL A 354 -0.30 4.53 -6.02
C VAL A 354 -0.84 5.91 -5.65
N LYS A 355 -0.02 6.80 -5.05
CA LYS A 355 -0.42 8.20 -4.79
C LYS A 355 -0.55 9.03 -6.07
N SER A 356 0.35 8.86 -7.04
CA SER A 356 0.28 9.62 -8.30
C SER A 356 -0.82 9.13 -9.25
N GLY A 357 -1.20 7.85 -9.15
CA GLY A 357 -2.29 7.21 -9.90
C GLY A 357 -3.55 6.93 -9.08
N GLU A 358 -3.80 7.68 -8.00
CA GLU A 358 -4.84 7.39 -7.00
C GLU A 358 -6.20 7.03 -7.60
N LYS A 359 -6.71 7.87 -8.51
CA LYS A 359 -8.02 7.67 -9.13
C LYS A 359 -8.10 6.33 -9.87
N ALA A 360 -7.15 6.05 -10.74
CA ALA A 360 -7.15 4.80 -11.50
C ALA A 360 -6.97 3.57 -10.60
N PHE A 361 -6.27 3.71 -9.46
CA PHE A 361 -6.03 2.62 -8.52
C PHE A 361 -7.31 2.28 -7.74
N LEU A 362 -8.06 3.32 -7.34
CA LEU A 362 -9.36 3.18 -6.71
C LEU A 362 -10.43 2.68 -7.70
N ASP A 363 -10.42 3.17 -8.93
CA ASP A 363 -11.36 2.78 -10.00
C ASP A 363 -11.22 1.29 -10.37
N ALA A 364 -10.01 0.71 -10.29
CA ALA A 364 -9.75 -0.70 -10.58
C ALA A 364 -10.61 -1.67 -9.72
N LEU A 365 -10.96 -1.26 -8.51
CA LEU A 365 -11.78 -2.02 -7.55
C LEU A 365 -13.13 -1.35 -7.28
N ASN A 366 -13.50 -0.34 -8.08
CA ASN A 366 -14.67 0.52 -7.86
C ASN A 366 -14.80 0.89 -6.37
N SER A 367 -13.69 1.35 -5.79
CA SER A 367 -13.56 1.65 -4.37
C SER A 367 -13.39 3.15 -4.17
N ASP A 368 -13.85 3.65 -3.03
CA ASP A 368 -13.77 5.06 -2.67
C ASP A 368 -12.56 5.41 -1.82
N GLY A 369 -11.90 4.39 -1.27
CA GLY A 369 -10.67 4.57 -0.51
C GLY A 369 -9.90 3.28 -0.33
N PHE A 370 -8.64 3.46 0.05
CA PHE A 370 -7.70 2.39 0.30
C PHE A 370 -6.77 2.75 1.45
N LEU A 371 -6.48 1.78 2.31
CA LEU A 371 -5.56 1.90 3.43
C LEU A 371 -4.58 0.73 3.42
N TYR A 372 -3.30 1.03 3.34
CA TYR A 372 -2.22 0.11 3.67
C TYR A 372 -1.66 0.48 5.04
N PHE A 373 -1.53 -0.52 5.92
CA PHE A 373 -0.99 -0.33 7.25
C PHE A 373 0.13 -1.33 7.56
N SER A 374 1.28 -0.79 7.98
CA SER A 374 2.39 -1.49 8.61
C SER A 374 2.92 -0.67 9.79
N GLN A 375 3.80 -1.26 10.62
CA GLN A 375 4.44 -0.51 11.71
C GLN A 375 5.39 0.61 11.23
N TYR A 376 5.87 0.52 9.99
CA TYR A 376 6.86 1.45 9.43
C TYR A 376 6.21 2.55 8.60
N GLU A 377 5.10 2.25 7.93
CA GLU A 377 4.44 3.18 7.03
C GLU A 377 2.93 2.91 6.98
N THR A 378 2.16 3.99 6.83
CA THR A 378 0.74 3.97 6.53
C THR A 378 0.48 4.76 5.24
N ILE A 379 -0.24 4.17 4.29
CA ILE A 379 -0.66 4.83 3.04
C ILE A 379 -2.18 4.86 3.02
N SER A 380 -2.75 6.05 2.91
CA SER A 380 -4.18 6.27 2.75
C SER A 380 -4.45 6.97 1.42
N LEU A 381 -5.51 6.51 0.73
CA LEU A 381 -6.03 7.09 -0.50
C LEU A 381 -7.54 7.25 -0.38
N GLY A 382 -8.10 8.30 -0.98
CA GLY A 382 -9.54 8.54 -0.96
C GLY A 382 -10.13 8.62 0.44
N LYS A 383 -11.35 8.11 0.60
CA LYS A 383 -12.09 8.14 1.87
C LYS A 383 -11.84 6.86 2.67
N VAL A 384 -11.15 6.98 3.80
CA VAL A 384 -10.75 5.85 4.65
C VAL A 384 -11.32 5.95 6.06
N LEU A 385 -11.46 4.82 6.73
CA LEU A 385 -11.72 4.77 8.18
C LEU A 385 -10.43 5.05 8.97
N PRO A 386 -10.55 5.53 10.22
CA PRO A 386 -9.39 5.66 11.11
C PRO A 386 -8.69 4.31 11.30
N VAL A 387 -7.36 4.33 11.27
CA VAL A 387 -6.53 3.11 11.36
C VAL A 387 -6.84 2.29 12.61
N GLU A 388 -7.10 2.94 13.76
CA GLU A 388 -7.43 2.26 15.01
C GLU A 388 -8.79 1.55 14.97
N LEU A 389 -9.77 2.09 14.23
CA LEU A 389 -11.04 1.42 14.00
C LEU A 389 -10.83 0.17 13.13
N VAL A 390 -10.05 0.29 12.06
CA VAL A 390 -9.75 -0.86 11.17
C VAL A 390 -8.95 -1.95 11.90
N LYS A 391 -8.04 -1.59 12.81
CA LYS A 391 -7.32 -2.55 13.68
C LYS A 391 -8.27 -3.28 14.64
N SER A 392 -9.29 -2.59 15.17
CA SER A 392 -10.31 -3.21 16.01
C SER A 392 -11.14 -4.23 15.22
N ILE A 393 -11.56 -3.86 13.99
CA ILE A 393 -12.24 -4.77 13.06
C ILE A 393 -11.34 -5.98 12.76
N PHE A 394 -10.09 -5.75 12.35
CA PHE A 394 -9.11 -6.80 12.04
C PHE A 394 -8.97 -7.80 13.21
N SER A 395 -8.88 -7.29 14.44
CA SER A 395 -8.69 -8.12 15.63
C SER A 395 -9.94 -8.95 15.96
N LYS A 396 -11.15 -8.43 15.75
CA LYS A 396 -12.40 -9.19 15.94
C LYS A 396 -12.52 -10.30 14.89
N VAL A 397 -12.22 -9.98 13.64
CA VAL A 397 -12.37 -10.88 12.49
C VAL A 397 -11.36 -12.03 12.51
N SER A 398 -10.11 -11.78 12.93
CA SER A 398 -9.08 -12.83 13.02
C SER A 398 -9.45 -13.97 13.97
N HIS A 399 -10.40 -13.75 14.89
CA HIS A 399 -10.87 -14.76 15.85
C HIS A 399 -12.18 -15.45 15.43
N SER A 400 -12.90 -14.95 14.41
CA SER A 400 -14.29 -15.34 14.15
C SER A 400 -14.55 -15.85 12.73
N CYS A 401 -14.14 -15.11 11.69
CA CYS A 401 -14.61 -15.34 10.32
C CYS A 401 -13.49 -15.59 9.28
N GLY A 402 -12.22 -15.31 9.63
CA GLY A 402 -11.09 -15.46 8.72
C GLY A 402 -10.97 -14.34 7.67
N PHE A 403 -10.01 -14.47 6.75
CA PHE A 403 -9.70 -13.49 5.71
C PHE A 403 -9.76 -14.10 4.30
N PRO A 404 -10.02 -13.32 3.22
CA PRO A 404 -10.34 -11.89 3.22
C PRO A 404 -11.72 -11.61 3.82
N TYR A 405 -11.83 -10.54 4.60
CA TYR A 405 -13.09 -10.11 5.22
C TYR A 405 -13.77 -9.09 4.34
N THR A 406 -15.08 -9.24 4.13
CA THR A 406 -15.90 -8.27 3.40
C THR A 406 -17.17 -7.99 4.21
N ASN A 407 -17.59 -6.72 4.24
CA ASN A 407 -18.85 -6.31 4.84
C ASN A 407 -19.34 -5.07 4.09
N ASP A 408 -20.53 -5.15 3.50
CA ASP A 408 -21.19 -4.10 2.73
C ASP A 408 -22.26 -3.32 3.52
N HIS A 409 -22.52 -3.72 4.77
CA HIS A 409 -23.48 -3.15 5.73
C HIS A 409 -22.78 -2.79 7.05
N LEU A 410 -21.63 -2.10 6.95
CA LEU A 410 -20.70 -1.94 8.07
C LEU A 410 -21.32 -1.27 9.32
N TYR A 411 -22.36 -0.44 9.13
CA TYR A 411 -23.01 0.29 10.23
C TYR A 411 -23.75 -0.59 11.22
N GLU A 412 -24.14 -1.81 10.84
CA GLU A 412 -24.84 -2.73 11.75
C GLU A 412 -23.91 -3.25 12.86
N GLU A 413 -22.66 -3.53 12.52
CA GLU A 413 -21.65 -4.00 13.46
C GLU A 413 -20.79 -2.87 14.04
N TRP A 414 -20.59 -1.79 13.28
CA TRP A 414 -19.68 -0.68 13.60
C TRP A 414 -20.32 0.68 13.27
N PRO A 415 -21.24 1.18 14.13
CA PRO A 415 -21.97 2.42 13.90
C PRO A 415 -21.07 3.65 13.71
N GLU A 416 -19.87 3.66 14.30
CA GLU A 416 -18.89 4.75 14.20
C GLU A 416 -18.43 4.99 12.75
N ALA A 417 -18.49 3.97 11.89
CA ALA A 417 -18.16 4.12 10.47
C ALA A 417 -19.09 5.11 9.74
N ARG A 418 -20.28 5.39 10.30
CA ARG A 418 -21.25 6.34 9.73
C ARG A 418 -20.74 7.77 9.72
N GLU A 419 -19.95 8.17 10.72
CA GLU A 419 -19.31 9.50 10.78
C GLU A 419 -18.37 9.73 9.59
N HIS A 420 -17.80 8.64 9.07
CA HIS A 420 -16.91 8.65 7.91
C HIS A 420 -17.64 8.38 6.59
N GLY A 421 -18.95 8.09 6.61
CA GLY A 421 -19.75 7.78 5.42
C GLY A 421 -19.22 6.60 4.59
N ILE A 422 -18.64 5.60 5.27
CA ILE A 422 -18.12 4.35 4.67
C ILE A 422 -18.99 3.19 5.12
N ALA A 423 -19.77 2.62 4.21
CA ALA A 423 -20.65 1.49 4.52
C ALA A 423 -20.06 0.14 4.09
N GLY A 424 -19.05 0.15 3.22
CA GLY A 424 -18.38 -1.06 2.73
C GLY A 424 -16.91 -1.12 3.14
N ILE A 425 -16.46 -2.30 3.58
CA ILE A 425 -15.06 -2.59 3.87
C ILE A 425 -14.66 -3.97 3.34
N MET A 426 -13.43 -4.06 2.81
CA MET A 426 -12.74 -5.31 2.57
C MET A 426 -11.36 -5.27 3.21
N ILE A 427 -10.99 -6.27 4.02
CA ILE A 427 -9.69 -6.34 4.71
C ILE A 427 -8.94 -7.60 4.28
N ILE A 428 -7.68 -7.43 3.87
CA ILE A 428 -6.78 -8.53 3.49
C ILE A 428 -5.49 -8.41 4.30
N PRO A 429 -5.08 -9.47 5.03
CA PRO A 429 -3.87 -9.44 5.83
C PRO A 429 -2.64 -9.49 4.92
N LEU A 430 -1.62 -8.72 5.32
CA LEU A 430 -0.25 -8.87 4.82
C LEU A 430 0.53 -9.80 5.76
N PHE A 431 0.42 -9.55 7.06
CA PHE A 431 1.00 -10.36 8.13
C PHE A 431 0.07 -10.37 9.33
N GLU A 432 -0.66 -11.47 9.53
CA GLU A 432 -1.66 -11.59 10.61
C GLU A 432 -1.07 -11.39 12.00
N LYS A 433 0.06 -12.06 12.30
CA LYS A 433 0.72 -11.95 13.63
C LYS A 433 1.14 -10.52 13.98
N LYS A 434 1.50 -9.73 12.98
CA LYS A 434 1.92 -8.33 13.14
C LYS A 434 0.77 -7.33 12.91
N ARG A 435 -0.43 -7.82 12.56
CA ARG A 435 -1.61 -7.01 12.23
C ARG A 435 -1.33 -6.00 11.12
N TYR A 436 -0.56 -6.40 10.11
CA TYR A 436 -0.38 -5.61 8.89
C TYR A 436 -1.43 -6.03 7.88
N PHE A 437 -2.04 -5.05 7.21
CA PHE A 437 -3.16 -5.31 6.32
C PHE A 437 -3.26 -4.25 5.23
N THR A 438 -3.99 -4.61 4.19
CA THR A 438 -4.63 -3.67 3.28
C THR A 438 -6.13 -3.68 3.54
N ALA A 439 -6.77 -2.52 3.39
CA ALA A 439 -8.21 -2.35 3.51
C ALA A 439 -8.74 -1.47 2.38
N TRP A 440 -9.85 -1.90 1.78
CA TRP A 440 -10.57 -1.18 0.73
C TRP A 440 -11.91 -0.71 1.28
N PHE A 441 -12.35 0.47 0.85
CA PHE A 441 -13.56 1.10 1.37
C PHE A 441 -14.49 1.51 0.24
N ARG A 442 -15.80 1.35 0.47
CA ARG A 442 -16.86 1.90 -0.37
C ARG A 442 -17.75 2.82 0.45
N LYS A 443 -18.10 3.96 -0.13
CA LYS A 443 -19.03 4.92 0.48
C LYS A 443 -20.41 4.30 0.61
N GLU A 444 -21.19 4.89 1.49
CA GLU A 444 -22.62 4.62 1.54
C GLU A 444 -23.27 4.92 0.19
N THR A 445 -23.94 3.91 -0.36
CA THR A 445 -24.79 4.06 -1.54
C THR A 445 -26.23 4.18 -1.07
N THR A 446 -26.94 5.12 -1.67
CA THR A 446 -28.39 5.22 -1.49
C THR A 446 -29.08 4.57 -2.67
N ARG A 447 -29.90 3.55 -2.42
CA ARG A 447 -30.80 3.00 -3.44
C ARG A 447 -32.23 3.41 -3.12
N ILE A 448 -32.84 4.10 -4.07
CA ILE A 448 -34.28 4.32 -4.06
C ILE A 448 -34.90 3.03 -4.56
N GLN A 449 -35.52 2.29 -3.65
CA GLN A 449 -36.32 1.14 -4.03
C GLN A 449 -37.75 1.63 -4.22
N ARG A 450 -38.28 1.42 -5.43
CA ARG A 450 -39.71 1.59 -5.71
C ARG A 450 -40.37 0.23 -5.53
N TRP A 451 -41.17 0.03 -4.50
CA TRP A 451 -41.93 -1.22 -4.35
C TRP A 451 -43.41 -0.95 -4.55
N VAL A 452 -44.12 -2.03 -4.84
CA VAL A 452 -45.57 -2.05 -4.94
C VAL A 452 -46.14 -2.56 -3.61
N GLY A 453 -47.11 -1.85 -3.02
CA GLY A 453 -47.81 -2.23 -1.78
C GLY A 453 -47.33 -1.49 -0.51
N VAL A 454 -47.99 -1.70 0.64
CA VAL A 454 -47.65 -1.03 1.92
C VAL A 454 -46.51 -1.77 2.64
N GLU A 455 -45.60 -1.02 3.28
CA GLU A 455 -44.54 -1.58 4.13
C GLU A 455 -45.18 -2.31 5.32
N ASN A 456 -44.96 -3.63 5.45
CA ASN A 456 -45.57 -4.52 6.46
C ASN A 456 -47.08 -4.80 6.28
N GLU A 457 -47.53 -5.08 5.06
CA GLU A 457 -48.94 -5.42 4.78
C GLU A 457 -49.41 -6.75 5.42
N LYS A 458 -48.49 -7.60 5.90
CA LYS A 458 -48.82 -8.86 6.59
C LYS A 458 -47.97 -9.02 7.85
N ASP A 459 -48.61 -8.81 9.00
CA ASP A 459 -48.08 -9.23 10.29
C ASP A 459 -48.07 -10.78 10.35
N GLU A 460 -46.94 -11.39 10.72
CA GLU A 460 -46.85 -12.85 10.88
C GLU A 460 -47.80 -13.35 12.00
N ASP A 461 -48.15 -12.46 12.94
CA ASP A 461 -49.06 -12.72 14.04
C ASP A 461 -50.54 -12.47 13.70
N ALA A 462 -50.85 -12.04 12.46
CA ALA A 462 -52.23 -11.78 12.04
C ALA A 462 -53.09 -13.07 11.97
N PRO A 463 -54.43 -12.96 12.14
CA PRO A 463 -55.36 -14.07 11.99
C PRO A 463 -55.19 -14.82 10.66
N LYS A 464 -55.40 -16.14 10.67
CA LYS A 464 -55.24 -17.04 9.51
C LYS A 464 -55.94 -16.54 8.24
N GLU A 465 -57.14 -15.98 8.38
CA GLU A 465 -57.96 -15.45 7.27
C GLU A 465 -57.40 -14.15 6.67
N GLU A 466 -56.58 -13.41 7.42
CA GLU A 466 -55.97 -12.16 6.99
C GLU A 466 -54.60 -12.42 6.34
N ARG A 467 -53.81 -13.35 6.89
CA ARG A 467 -52.52 -13.78 6.31
C ARG A 467 -52.66 -14.38 4.90
N LEU A 468 -53.76 -15.07 4.62
CA LEU A 468 -54.02 -15.74 3.33
C LEU A 468 -54.67 -14.84 2.27
N LYS A 469 -55.09 -13.61 2.60
CA LYS A 469 -55.63 -12.68 1.59
C LYS A 469 -54.51 -12.12 0.71
N PRO A 470 -54.70 -12.02 -0.62
CA PRO A 470 -53.76 -11.31 -1.47
C PRO A 470 -53.86 -9.80 -1.21
N ARG A 471 -52.78 -9.07 -1.49
CA ARG A 471 -52.73 -7.61 -1.34
C ARG A 471 -53.86 -6.92 -2.10
N THR A 472 -54.37 -5.83 -1.53
CA THR A 472 -55.46 -5.03 -2.11
C THR A 472 -54.95 -3.73 -2.74
N SER A 473 -53.74 -3.27 -2.37
CA SER A 473 -53.12 -2.06 -2.89
C SER A 473 -51.92 -2.38 -3.78
N PHE A 474 -51.90 -1.77 -4.97
CA PHE A 474 -50.76 -1.76 -5.89
C PHE A 474 -50.15 -0.37 -6.03
N ALA A 475 -50.32 0.49 -5.02
CA ALA A 475 -49.68 1.80 -4.98
C ALA A 475 -48.15 1.65 -4.97
N VAL A 476 -47.48 2.46 -5.78
CA VAL A 476 -46.01 2.52 -5.81
C VAL A 476 -45.56 3.40 -4.66
N ASN A 477 -44.73 2.84 -3.79
CA ASN A 477 -44.09 3.55 -2.69
C ASN A 477 -42.58 3.63 -2.91
N GLU A 478 -41.95 4.68 -2.38
CA GLU A 478 -40.50 4.89 -2.46
C GLU A 478 -39.88 4.88 -1.06
N ARG A 479 -38.76 4.17 -0.91
CA ARG A 479 -37.98 3.98 0.33
C ARG A 479 -36.58 4.18 -0.10
N ARG A 480 -35.96 5.06 0.65
CA ARG A 480 -34.55 5.25 0.59
C ARG A 480 -33.91 4.20 1.47
N ILE A 481 -33.33 3.17 0.87
CA ILE A 481 -32.46 2.26 1.60
C ILE A 481 -31.12 2.98 1.74
N THR A 482 -30.67 3.11 2.98
CA THR A 482 -29.41 3.73 3.39
C THR A 482 -28.64 2.76 4.27
N GLY A 483 -27.36 3.01 4.47
CA GLY A 483 -26.51 2.26 5.40
C GLY A 483 -25.78 1.07 4.80
N PHE A 484 -25.77 0.95 3.47
CA PHE A 484 -25.09 -0.13 2.76
C PHE A 484 -24.23 0.43 1.61
N SER A 485 -23.39 -0.41 1.04
CA SER A 485 -22.57 -0.14 -0.15
C SER A 485 -22.73 -1.25 -1.18
N TYR A 486 -22.14 -1.12 -2.37
CA TYR A 486 -22.07 -2.26 -3.27
C TYR A 486 -21.13 -3.33 -2.68
N ALA A 487 -21.60 -4.59 -2.62
CA ALA A 487 -20.81 -5.72 -2.16
C ALA A 487 -19.54 -5.93 -3.00
N PHE A 488 -18.43 -6.28 -2.35
CA PHE A 488 -17.21 -6.70 -3.03
C PHE A 488 -17.43 -8.07 -3.65
N ASP A 489 -17.41 -8.13 -4.98
CA ASP A 489 -17.64 -9.38 -5.69
C ASP A 489 -16.37 -10.25 -5.76
N LYS A 490 -16.48 -11.44 -6.37
CA LYS A 490 -15.33 -12.35 -6.49
C LYS A 490 -14.18 -11.75 -7.31
N ALA A 491 -14.48 -10.93 -8.32
CA ALA A 491 -13.47 -10.29 -9.14
C ALA A 491 -12.74 -9.20 -8.34
N ASP A 492 -13.47 -8.41 -7.54
CA ASP A 492 -12.88 -7.45 -6.60
C ASP A 492 -11.90 -8.14 -5.65
N ILE A 493 -12.30 -9.27 -5.04
CA ILE A 493 -11.45 -10.01 -4.10
C ILE A 493 -10.17 -10.53 -4.80
N GLU A 494 -10.28 -11.02 -6.04
CA GLU A 494 -9.15 -11.52 -6.83
C GLU A 494 -8.16 -10.38 -7.15
N THR A 495 -8.64 -9.24 -7.63
CA THR A 495 -7.84 -8.05 -7.94
C THR A 495 -7.18 -7.49 -6.68
N ALA A 496 -7.91 -7.39 -5.57
CA ALA A 496 -7.36 -6.91 -4.31
C ALA A 496 -6.28 -7.84 -3.75
N ASN A 497 -6.45 -9.17 -3.84
CA ASN A 497 -5.42 -10.14 -3.45
C ASN A 497 -4.14 -9.99 -4.29
N ARG A 498 -4.29 -9.76 -5.59
CA ARG A 498 -3.18 -9.51 -6.51
C ARG A 498 -2.38 -8.27 -6.10
N LEU A 499 -3.07 -7.16 -5.80
CA LEU A 499 -2.44 -5.93 -5.29
C LEU A 499 -1.83 -6.14 -3.89
N ASN A 500 -2.49 -6.90 -3.01
CA ASN A 500 -2.04 -7.18 -1.66
C ASN A 500 -0.67 -7.90 -1.65
N ARG A 501 -0.43 -8.84 -2.58
CA ARG A 501 0.89 -9.49 -2.75
C ARG A 501 2.01 -8.50 -3.01
N MET A 502 1.74 -7.38 -3.68
CA MET A 502 2.75 -6.37 -3.94
C MET A 502 3.03 -5.52 -2.72
N PHE A 503 1.99 -5.13 -1.98
CA PHE A 503 2.16 -4.44 -0.71
C PHE A 503 2.88 -5.31 0.32
N LEU A 504 2.80 -6.64 0.20
CA LEU A 504 3.60 -7.58 0.99
C LEU A 504 5.08 -7.49 0.64
N VAL A 505 5.43 -7.54 -0.66
CA VAL A 505 6.82 -7.36 -1.12
C VAL A 505 7.36 -5.98 -0.72
N TYR A 506 6.53 -4.95 -0.84
CA TYR A 506 6.88 -3.60 -0.41
C TYR A 506 7.13 -3.49 1.09
N ALA A 507 6.27 -4.11 1.91
CA ALA A 507 6.46 -4.14 3.36
C ALA A 507 7.79 -4.80 3.75
N LEU A 508 8.19 -5.87 3.03
CA LEU A 508 9.47 -6.54 3.22
C LEU A 508 10.66 -5.63 2.82
N ASP A 509 10.58 -4.93 1.70
CA ASP A 509 11.62 -4.00 1.25
C ASP A 509 11.81 -2.82 2.23
N VAL A 510 10.71 -2.23 2.69
CA VAL A 510 10.73 -1.16 3.70
C VAL A 510 11.32 -1.66 5.02
N GLN A 511 10.94 -2.87 5.45
CA GLN A 511 11.47 -3.48 6.67
C GLN A 511 12.98 -3.71 6.59
N GLU A 512 13.48 -4.23 5.46
CA GLU A 512 14.91 -4.48 5.26
C GLU A 512 15.71 -3.16 5.29
N LYS A 513 15.23 -2.14 4.55
CA LYS A 513 15.85 -0.80 4.56
C LYS A 513 15.92 -0.21 5.96
N MET A 514 14.83 -0.33 6.73
CA MET A 514 14.79 0.18 8.10
C MET A 514 15.77 -0.59 9.01
N HIS A 515 15.89 -1.91 8.83
CA HIS A 515 16.82 -2.73 9.60
C HIS A 515 18.28 -2.34 9.34
N ILE A 516 18.66 -2.18 8.07
CA ILE A 516 20.00 -1.72 7.68
C ILE A 516 20.29 -0.33 8.27
N SER A 517 19.34 0.60 8.18
CA SER A 517 19.53 1.96 8.72
C SER A 517 19.70 1.98 10.24
N ILE A 518 18.96 1.12 10.96
CA ILE A 518 19.12 0.99 12.42
C ILE A 518 20.51 0.44 12.76
N GLN A 519 20.96 -0.60 12.06
CA GLN A 519 22.29 -1.18 12.28
C GLN A 519 23.42 -0.17 12.05
N GLU A 520 23.31 0.67 11.02
CA GLU A 520 24.32 1.71 10.76
C GLU A 520 24.31 2.80 11.84
N LEU A 521 23.13 3.22 12.30
CA LEU A 521 23.02 4.17 13.42
C LEU A 521 23.62 3.62 14.71
N GLU A 522 23.34 2.35 15.04
CA GLU A 522 23.93 1.70 16.22
C GLU A 522 25.46 1.58 16.11
N ARG A 523 25.96 1.30 14.89
CA ARG A 523 27.40 1.23 14.63
C ARG A 523 28.06 2.60 14.86
N GLN A 524 27.44 3.67 14.36
CA GLN A 524 27.93 5.04 14.56
C GLN A 524 27.88 5.47 16.03
N ASP A 525 26.83 5.12 16.78
CA ASP A 525 26.74 5.47 18.20
C ASP A 525 27.79 4.72 19.03
N ARG A 526 28.02 3.43 18.75
CA ARG A 526 29.12 2.67 19.39
C ARG A 526 30.47 3.33 19.14
N TYR A 527 30.80 3.67 17.89
CA TYR A 527 32.04 4.36 17.56
C TYR A 527 32.18 5.70 18.29
N ARG A 528 31.09 6.47 18.39
CA ARG A 528 31.10 7.76 19.12
C ARG A 528 31.38 7.56 20.60
N ASN A 529 30.77 6.56 21.23
CA ASN A 529 30.93 6.32 22.67
C ASN A 529 32.34 5.80 22.99
N GLU A 530 32.89 4.91 22.16
CA GLU A 530 34.27 4.44 22.28
C GLU A 530 35.28 5.60 22.09
N PHE A 531 35.03 6.49 21.12
CA PHE A 531 35.81 7.70 20.90
C PHE A 531 35.88 8.59 22.16
N LEU A 532 34.74 8.87 22.78
CA LEU A 532 34.68 9.73 23.98
C LEU A 532 35.41 9.10 25.17
N ALA A 533 35.30 7.78 25.34
CA ALA A 533 35.97 7.07 26.43
C ALA A 533 37.50 7.10 26.29
N THR A 534 38.02 6.81 25.10
CA THR A 534 39.47 6.81 24.82
C THR A 534 40.06 8.22 24.93
N LEU A 535 39.36 9.24 24.41
CA LEU A 535 39.78 10.63 24.53
C LEU A 535 39.92 11.07 25.99
N ALA A 536 38.92 10.72 26.82
CA ALA A 536 38.94 11.06 28.25
C ALA A 536 40.13 10.41 28.97
N HIS A 537 40.48 9.18 28.62
CA HIS A 537 41.62 8.47 29.21
C HIS A 537 42.96 9.12 28.81
N GLU A 538 43.13 9.42 27.53
CA GLU A 538 44.39 9.98 27.00
C GLU A 538 44.65 11.42 27.43
N LEU A 539 43.62 12.20 27.73
CA LEU A 539 43.77 13.53 28.35
C LEU A 539 44.07 13.46 29.85
N ARG A 540 43.51 12.47 30.57
CA ARG A 540 43.76 12.29 32.01
C ARG A 540 45.22 11.89 32.29
N ASN A 541 45.83 11.11 31.39
CA ASN A 541 47.19 10.60 31.53
C ASN A 541 48.28 11.68 31.68
N PRO A 542 48.39 12.70 30.80
CA PRO A 542 49.36 13.79 30.96
C PRO A 542 48.98 14.77 32.08
N LEU A 543 47.69 14.86 32.43
CA LEU A 543 47.20 15.73 33.50
C LEU A 543 47.70 15.28 34.89
N GLY A 544 47.84 13.97 35.12
CA GLY A 544 48.33 13.41 36.39
C GLY A 544 49.76 13.88 36.76
N PRO A 545 50.76 13.73 35.87
CA PRO A 545 52.10 14.25 36.10
C PRO A 545 52.18 15.79 36.19
N ILE A 546 51.33 16.52 35.45
CA ILE A 546 51.27 18.00 35.54
C ILE A 546 50.81 18.41 36.94
N THR A 547 49.69 17.87 37.40
CA THR A 547 49.11 18.18 38.72
C THR A 547 50.02 17.73 39.86
N SER A 548 50.55 16.51 39.80
CA SER A 548 51.49 15.99 40.80
C SER A 548 52.80 16.80 40.82
N GLY A 549 53.32 17.17 39.65
CA GLY A 549 54.50 18.01 39.53
C GLY A 549 54.29 19.39 40.13
N ALA A 550 53.13 20.02 39.88
CA ALA A 550 52.80 21.31 40.45
C ALA A 550 52.79 21.26 41.99
N SER A 551 52.17 20.24 42.60
CA SER A 551 52.21 20.05 44.07
C SER A 551 53.62 19.80 44.63
N ILE A 552 54.51 19.17 43.86
CA ILE A 552 55.92 18.99 44.26
C ILE A 552 56.66 20.34 44.22
N LEU A 553 56.39 21.19 43.21
CA LEU A 553 57.01 22.51 43.13
C LEU A 553 56.59 23.44 44.28
N GLU A 554 55.39 23.27 44.84
CA GLU A 554 54.92 24.00 46.01
C GLU A 554 55.62 23.61 47.32
N SER A 555 56.20 22.42 47.40
CA SER A 555 56.73 21.84 48.65
C SER A 555 58.26 21.65 48.67
N VAL A 556 58.95 21.85 47.55
CA VAL A 556 60.39 21.56 47.41
C VAL A 556 61.21 22.83 47.14
N ASP A 557 62.21 23.08 48.00
CA ASP A 557 63.18 24.18 47.85
C ASP A 557 64.47 23.80 47.11
N ASP A 558 64.67 22.52 46.78
CA ASP A 558 65.82 22.07 46.00
C ASP A 558 65.72 22.51 44.52
N GLU A 559 66.72 23.27 44.05
CA GLU A 559 66.74 23.82 42.70
C GLU A 559 66.89 22.73 41.62
N ALA A 560 67.61 21.64 41.91
CA ALA A 560 67.77 20.53 40.98
C ALA A 560 66.44 19.77 40.77
N THR A 561 65.72 19.51 41.85
CA THR A 561 64.38 18.90 41.82
C THR A 561 63.36 19.83 41.17
N ARG A 562 63.38 21.14 41.46
CA ARG A 562 62.52 22.12 40.79
C ARG A 562 62.75 22.13 39.27
N LYS A 563 64.00 22.22 38.79
CA LYS A 563 64.30 22.18 37.35
C LYS A 563 63.80 20.88 36.70
N ARG A 564 63.99 19.74 37.36
CA ARG A 564 63.53 18.44 36.86
C ARG A 564 62.00 18.36 36.77
N VAL A 565 61.29 18.81 37.80
CA VAL A 565 59.83 18.77 37.85
C VAL A 565 59.22 19.77 36.85
N THR A 566 59.77 20.99 36.76
CA THR A 566 59.36 21.98 35.74
C THR A 566 59.54 21.45 34.31
N ALA A 567 60.64 20.71 34.04
CA ALA A 567 60.85 20.07 32.74
C ALA A 567 59.83 18.95 32.46
N ILE A 568 59.40 18.19 33.49
CA ILE A 568 58.34 17.18 33.36
C ILE A 568 57.00 17.85 33.05
N ILE A 569 56.60 18.88 33.81
CA ILE A 569 55.36 19.63 33.58
C ILE A 569 55.36 20.22 32.18
N SER A 570 56.45 20.88 31.77
CA SER A 570 56.56 21.50 30.44
C SER A 570 56.41 20.47 29.33
N ARG A 571 57.11 19.31 29.41
CA ARG A 571 56.98 18.25 28.40
C ARG A 571 55.56 17.68 28.32
N GLN A 572 54.89 17.49 29.45
CA GLN A 572 53.53 16.95 29.51
C GLN A 572 52.48 17.97 29.02
N ALA A 573 52.67 19.26 29.31
CA ALA A 573 51.82 20.34 28.82
C ALA A 573 51.96 20.52 27.29
N THR A 574 53.19 20.48 26.77
CA THR A 574 53.45 20.49 25.32
C THR A 574 52.83 19.29 24.63
N TYR A 575 52.94 18.10 25.23
CA TYR A 575 52.30 16.89 24.72
C TYR A 575 50.77 17.04 24.68
N MET A 576 50.14 17.46 25.78
CA MET A 576 48.68 17.68 25.83
C MET A 576 48.21 18.71 24.80
N SER A 577 48.98 19.79 24.59
CA SER A 577 48.68 20.79 23.57
C SER A 577 48.73 20.21 22.16
N LYS A 578 49.75 19.39 21.85
CA LYS A 578 49.86 18.68 20.57
C LYS A 578 48.66 17.75 20.35
N LEU A 579 48.26 16.98 21.37
CA LEU A 579 47.12 16.06 21.28
C LEU A 579 45.80 16.76 21.00
N VAL A 580 45.54 17.88 21.68
CA VAL A 580 44.34 18.69 21.44
C VAL A 580 44.36 19.27 20.03
N ASN A 581 45.49 19.77 19.56
CA ASN A 581 45.64 20.29 18.20
C ASN A 581 45.43 19.21 17.14
N ASP A 582 46.01 18.01 17.31
CA ASP A 582 45.82 16.89 16.38
C ASP A 582 44.34 16.45 16.32
N LEU A 583 43.64 16.44 17.46
CA LEU A 583 42.20 16.15 17.52
C LEU A 583 41.37 17.22 16.80
N MET A 584 41.73 18.49 16.99
CA MET A 584 41.10 19.63 16.35
C MET A 584 41.28 19.60 14.84
N ASP A 585 42.48 19.24 14.36
CA ASP A 585 42.77 19.06 12.94
C ASP A 585 41.89 17.93 12.35
N VAL A 586 41.82 16.76 12.99
CA VAL A 586 40.97 15.66 12.51
C VAL A 586 39.48 16.03 12.50
N SER A 587 39.02 16.76 13.51
CA SER A 587 37.64 17.26 13.58
C SER A 587 37.33 18.22 12.42
N ARG A 588 38.22 19.18 12.15
CA ARG A 588 38.08 20.13 11.04
C ARG A 588 38.09 19.44 9.69
N ILE A 589 38.96 18.45 9.49
CA ILE A 589 39.05 17.70 8.22
C ILE A 589 37.76 16.88 8.00
N THR A 590 37.26 16.21 9.04
CA THR A 590 36.04 15.39 8.93
C THR A 590 34.79 16.22 8.65
N GLN A 591 34.77 17.48 9.08
CA GLN A 591 33.69 18.44 8.77
C GLN A 591 33.88 19.17 7.43
N GLY A 592 34.94 18.88 6.68
CA GLY A 592 35.24 19.54 5.40
C GLY A 592 35.61 21.03 5.52
N LYS A 593 36.10 21.46 6.69
CA LYS A 593 36.38 22.88 6.99
C LYS A 593 37.86 23.27 6.87
N VAL A 594 38.73 22.38 6.39
CA VAL A 594 40.15 22.66 6.17
C VAL A 594 40.36 23.16 4.74
N LYS A 595 40.87 24.40 4.60
CA LYS A 595 41.46 24.90 3.36
C LYS A 595 42.97 24.65 3.42
N LEU A 596 43.53 24.11 2.34
CA LEU A 596 44.98 23.93 2.18
C LEU A 596 45.53 25.10 1.37
N GLU A 597 46.69 25.61 1.78
CA GLU A 597 47.43 26.62 1.03
C GLU A 597 48.41 25.92 0.09
N PHE A 598 47.95 25.58 -1.11
CA PHE A 598 48.79 24.89 -2.07
C PHE A 598 49.84 25.82 -2.67
N GLU A 599 51.11 25.43 -2.51
CA GLU A 599 52.25 26.05 -3.17
C GLU A 599 53.12 25.00 -3.87
N LYS A 600 54.00 25.44 -4.76
CA LYS A 600 54.94 24.55 -5.46
C LYS A 600 56.16 24.35 -4.59
N LEU A 601 56.39 23.11 -4.18
CA LEU A 601 57.42 22.76 -3.20
C LEU A 601 58.40 21.77 -3.78
N LEU A 602 59.68 22.01 -3.51
CA LEU A 602 60.69 20.99 -3.72
C LEU A 602 60.56 19.94 -2.62
N ILE A 603 60.34 18.68 -2.99
CA ILE A 603 60.11 17.61 -2.01
C ILE A 603 61.28 17.43 -1.04
N HIS A 604 62.50 17.77 -1.49
CA HIS A 604 63.69 17.75 -0.64
C HIS A 604 63.59 18.74 0.53
N GLU A 605 63.07 19.95 0.32
CA GLU A 605 62.92 20.95 1.40
C GLU A 605 61.91 20.48 2.45
N VAL A 606 60.82 19.87 1.98
CA VAL A 606 59.75 19.36 2.85
C VAL A 606 60.28 18.21 3.72
N ILE A 607 61.04 17.29 3.15
CA ILE A 607 61.65 16.16 3.87
C ILE A 607 62.73 16.66 4.84
N SER A 608 63.60 17.59 4.42
CA SER A 608 64.61 18.20 5.28
C SER A 608 63.98 18.88 6.50
N GLN A 609 62.95 19.71 6.30
CA GLN A 609 62.21 20.34 7.40
C GLN A 609 61.56 19.31 8.33
N SER A 610 61.07 18.19 7.77
CA SER A 610 60.47 17.11 8.55
C SER A 610 61.51 16.35 9.41
N LEU A 611 62.73 16.20 8.90
CA LEU A 611 63.85 15.61 9.63
C LEU A 611 64.31 16.53 10.76
N GLU A 612 64.40 17.84 10.53
CA GLU A 612 64.71 18.84 11.56
C GLU A 612 63.70 18.79 12.73
N MET A 613 62.41 18.61 12.43
CA MET A 613 61.35 18.49 13.44
C MET A 613 61.48 17.24 14.34
N VAL A 614 62.21 16.21 13.90
CA VAL A 614 62.34 14.92 14.60
C VAL A 614 63.79 14.65 15.05
N ASP A 615 64.72 15.57 14.77
CA ASP A 615 66.17 15.40 14.95
C ASP A 615 66.56 14.98 16.38
N GLU A 616 65.95 15.60 17.40
CA GLU A 616 66.20 15.25 18.81
C GLU A 616 65.86 13.78 19.12
N HIS A 617 64.81 13.23 18.49
CA HIS A 617 64.38 11.85 18.71
C HIS A 617 65.29 10.84 18.00
N LEU A 618 65.80 11.22 16.82
CA LEU A 618 66.70 10.41 16.00
C LEU A 618 68.10 10.35 16.62
N THR A 619 68.61 11.50 17.08
CA THR A 619 69.90 11.62 17.76
C THR A 619 69.90 10.97 19.14
N ALA A 620 68.82 11.09 19.92
CA ALA A 620 68.69 10.46 21.24
C ALA A 620 68.84 8.92 21.20
N LYS A 621 68.43 8.28 20.10
CA LYS A 621 68.54 6.83 19.89
C LYS A 621 69.70 6.42 18.97
N ASN A 622 70.54 7.36 18.54
CA ASN A 622 71.65 7.14 17.60
C ASN A 622 71.21 6.42 16.29
N HIS A 623 70.06 6.78 15.72
CA HIS A 623 69.57 6.15 14.48
C HIS A 623 70.39 6.53 13.25
N HIS A 624 70.57 5.58 12.33
CA HIS A 624 71.18 5.83 11.04
C HIS A 624 70.10 6.15 9.99
N ILE A 625 70.23 7.30 9.32
CA ILE A 625 69.24 7.77 8.35
C ILE A 625 69.87 7.84 6.97
N ASP A 626 69.32 7.08 6.03
CA ASP A 626 69.73 7.07 4.63
C ASP A 626 68.65 7.77 3.80
N VAL A 627 68.97 8.93 3.21
CA VAL A 627 68.05 9.66 2.33
C VAL A 627 68.55 9.62 0.89
N GLU A 628 67.76 9.02 0.01
CA GLU A 628 68.05 8.88 -1.42
C GLU A 628 67.07 9.71 -2.25
N TYR A 629 67.61 10.67 -2.99
CA TYR A 629 66.87 11.53 -3.92
C TYR A 629 67.10 11.11 -5.38
N PRO A 630 66.12 11.35 -6.28
CA PRO A 630 66.33 11.16 -7.71
C PRO A 630 67.29 12.23 -8.27
N LYS A 631 67.91 11.94 -9.42
CA LYS A 631 68.89 12.85 -10.06
C LYS A 631 68.27 14.19 -10.52
N GLU A 632 66.96 14.24 -10.71
CA GLU A 632 66.22 15.45 -11.09
C GLU A 632 65.41 15.97 -9.91
N HIS A 633 65.34 17.30 -9.73
CA HIS A 633 64.53 17.91 -8.68
C HIS A 633 63.04 17.64 -8.90
N VAL A 634 62.40 16.97 -7.94
CA VAL A 634 60.96 16.69 -7.98
C VAL A 634 60.21 17.77 -7.21
N THR A 635 59.21 18.36 -7.88
CA THR A 635 58.34 19.38 -7.29
C THR A 635 56.91 18.85 -7.13
N VAL A 636 56.34 19.06 -5.95
CA VAL A 636 54.96 18.72 -5.60
C VAL A 636 54.14 19.99 -5.43
N TYR A 637 52.84 19.91 -5.63
CA TYR A 637 51.92 20.99 -5.29
C TYR A 637 51.19 20.62 -4.02
N GLY A 638 51.40 21.39 -2.96
CA GLY A 638 50.87 21.07 -1.65
C GLY A 638 51.11 22.17 -0.64
N ASP A 639 50.51 22.00 0.52
CA ASP A 639 50.71 22.88 1.66
C ASP A 639 51.96 22.44 2.42
N LYS A 640 52.96 23.32 2.50
CA LYS A 640 54.28 22.99 3.08
C LYS A 640 54.16 22.55 4.53
N ALA A 641 53.40 23.27 5.33
CA ALA A 641 53.21 22.95 6.74
C ALA A 641 52.53 21.58 6.91
N ARG A 642 51.49 21.30 6.10
CA ARG A 642 50.75 20.03 6.17
C ARG A 642 51.53 18.85 5.61
N LEU A 643 52.30 19.04 4.55
CA LEU A 643 53.19 18.01 4.02
C LEU A 643 54.36 17.72 4.99
N SER A 644 54.98 18.75 5.58
CA SER A 644 55.98 18.53 6.62
C SER A 644 55.38 17.82 7.84
N GLN A 645 54.12 18.11 8.20
CA GLN A 645 53.39 17.37 9.24
C GLN A 645 53.16 15.89 8.87
N ILE A 646 52.84 15.58 7.61
CA ILE A 646 52.69 14.21 7.13
C ILE A 646 54.00 13.42 7.31
N PHE A 647 55.11 13.94 6.78
CA PHE A 647 56.37 13.22 6.79
C PHE A 647 56.97 13.16 8.19
N SER A 648 56.93 14.24 8.97
CA SER A 648 57.40 14.23 10.37
C SER A 648 56.62 13.23 11.23
N ASN A 649 55.31 13.07 11.04
CA ASN A 649 54.53 12.06 11.77
C ASN A 649 54.96 10.63 11.43
N ILE A 650 55.27 10.33 10.17
CA ILE A 650 55.72 9.00 9.74
C ILE A 650 57.16 8.75 10.20
N ILE A 651 58.07 9.71 10.02
CA ILE A 651 59.47 9.62 10.47
C ILE A 651 59.55 9.51 11.99
N HIS A 652 58.73 10.26 12.72
CA HIS A 652 58.63 10.14 14.17
C HIS A 652 58.12 8.76 14.59
N ASN A 653 57.17 8.15 13.87
CA ASN A 653 56.75 6.77 14.13
C ASN A 653 57.91 5.79 13.86
N ALA A 654 58.65 5.95 12.76
CA ALA A 654 59.83 5.15 12.47
C ALA A 654 60.88 5.26 13.60
N ALA A 655 61.22 6.47 14.06
CA ALA A 655 62.13 6.69 15.17
C ALA A 655 61.60 6.14 16.51
N LYS A 656 60.30 6.25 16.75
CA LYS A 656 59.68 5.74 17.97
C LYS A 656 59.79 4.21 18.07
N TYR A 657 59.50 3.51 16.97
CA TYR A 657 59.36 2.05 16.95
C TYR A 657 60.60 1.28 16.47
N THR A 658 61.64 2.01 16.07
CA THR A 658 62.98 1.47 15.81
C THR A 658 63.82 1.46 17.10
N GLU A 659 64.54 0.37 17.32
CA GLU A 659 65.46 0.19 18.46
C GLU A 659 66.68 1.13 18.35
N ASP A 660 67.41 1.32 19.44
CA ASP A 660 68.60 2.18 19.46
C ASP A 660 69.66 1.69 18.46
N GLY A 661 70.24 2.60 17.68
CA GLY A 661 71.20 2.26 16.61
C GLY A 661 70.57 1.65 15.34
N GLY A 662 69.23 1.59 15.24
CA GLY A 662 68.54 1.08 14.06
C GLY A 662 68.58 2.01 12.84
N HIS A 663 68.03 1.54 11.72
CA HIS A 663 68.14 2.15 10.39
C HIS A 663 66.78 2.61 9.88
N ILE A 664 66.73 3.86 9.38
CA ILE A 664 65.57 4.44 8.71
C ILE A 664 66.00 4.91 7.32
N ARG A 665 65.37 4.39 6.27
CA ARG A 665 65.65 4.76 4.89
C ARG A 665 64.50 5.54 4.31
N ILE A 666 64.80 6.69 3.71
CA ILE A 666 63.86 7.53 2.98
C ILE A 666 64.27 7.56 1.52
N LEU A 667 63.39 7.12 0.64
CA LEU A 667 63.66 7.03 -0.79
C LEU A 667 62.60 7.77 -1.57
N VAL A 668 63.03 8.75 -2.35
CA VAL A 668 62.17 9.56 -3.20
C VAL A 668 62.34 9.11 -4.65
N ARG A 669 61.24 8.77 -5.32
CA ARG A 669 61.23 8.37 -6.74
C ARG A 669 60.12 9.11 -7.48
N GLY A 670 60.39 9.51 -8.72
CA GLY A 670 59.35 9.97 -9.63
C GLY A 670 58.79 8.79 -10.43
N GLU A 671 57.47 8.56 -10.35
CA GLU A 671 56.74 7.55 -11.14
C GLU A 671 55.72 8.26 -12.04
N GLY A 672 56.14 8.63 -13.25
CA GLY A 672 55.28 9.27 -14.24
C GLY A 672 54.78 10.66 -13.81
N SER A 673 53.52 10.74 -13.36
CA SER A 673 52.88 11.98 -12.88
C SER A 673 52.80 12.06 -11.34
N LEU A 674 53.35 11.08 -10.63
CA LEU A 674 53.34 11.00 -9.17
C LEU A 674 54.79 10.98 -8.64
N VAL A 675 55.03 11.59 -7.48
CA VAL A 675 56.19 11.31 -6.64
C VAL A 675 55.81 10.26 -5.62
N VAL A 676 56.69 9.28 -5.43
CA VAL A 676 56.56 8.27 -4.38
C VAL A 676 57.67 8.51 -3.37
N VAL A 677 57.28 8.76 -2.12
CA VAL A 677 58.18 8.82 -0.98
C VAL A 677 57.98 7.53 -0.19
N GLU A 678 59.03 6.71 -0.18
CA GLU A 678 59.12 5.45 0.56
C GLU A 678 59.90 5.70 1.85
N ILE A 679 59.29 5.43 3.01
CA ILE A 679 59.93 5.53 4.33
C ILE A 679 59.92 4.14 4.94
N ALA A 680 61.10 3.52 5.04
CA ALA A 680 61.30 2.18 5.56
C ALA A 680 62.09 2.21 6.87
N ASP A 681 61.61 1.51 7.88
CA ASP A 681 62.30 1.29 9.15
C ASP A 681 62.64 -0.19 9.36
N ASN A 682 63.64 -0.51 10.17
CA ASN A 682 63.97 -1.89 10.57
C ASN A 682 63.51 -2.22 12.00
N GLY A 683 62.48 -1.52 12.50
CA GLY A 683 61.96 -1.64 13.84
C GLY A 683 61.00 -2.81 14.03
N MET A 684 60.07 -2.64 14.97
CA MET A 684 59.19 -3.71 15.45
C MET A 684 58.19 -4.26 14.42
N GLY A 685 57.99 -3.60 13.27
CA GLY A 685 57.03 -4.02 12.25
C GLY A 685 55.55 -4.03 12.69
N ILE A 686 54.66 -4.31 11.73
CA ILE A 686 53.20 -4.26 11.91
C ILE A 686 52.64 -5.67 11.64
N PRO A 687 51.87 -6.26 12.57
CA PRO A 687 51.21 -7.55 12.35
C PRO A 687 50.27 -7.50 11.13
N GLN A 688 50.24 -8.56 10.30
CA GLN A 688 49.44 -8.60 9.07
C GLN A 688 47.95 -8.33 9.32
N GLU A 689 47.41 -8.83 10.43
CA GLU A 689 46.01 -8.64 10.84
C GLU A 689 45.66 -7.18 11.14
N ARG A 690 46.67 -6.33 11.39
CA ARG A 690 46.48 -4.92 11.76
C ARG A 690 46.77 -3.96 10.61
N LEU A 691 47.34 -4.41 9.49
CA LEU A 691 47.63 -3.56 8.32
C LEU A 691 46.38 -2.85 7.77
N GLY A 692 45.20 -3.50 7.84
CA GLY A 692 43.93 -2.92 7.39
C GLY A 692 43.40 -1.78 8.27
N ASP A 693 43.84 -1.74 9.54
CA ASP A 693 43.30 -0.81 10.54
C ASP A 693 44.30 0.29 10.95
N VAL A 694 45.56 0.25 10.50
CA VAL A 694 46.61 1.20 10.93
C VAL A 694 46.30 2.68 10.68
N PHE A 695 45.45 2.99 9.69
CA PHE A 695 45.01 4.35 9.40
C PHE A 695 43.68 4.71 10.09
N ASN A 696 43.04 3.77 10.79
CA ASN A 696 41.86 4.04 11.62
C ASN A 696 42.29 4.77 12.90
N MET A 697 41.45 5.70 13.35
CA MET A 697 41.73 6.51 14.55
C MET A 697 41.86 5.62 15.79
N PHE A 698 42.80 5.95 16.66
CA PHE A 698 43.06 5.26 17.94
C PHE A 698 43.58 3.83 17.82
N THR A 699 43.96 3.41 16.61
CA THR A 699 44.64 2.12 16.40
C THR A 699 46.05 2.20 16.98
N GLN A 700 46.23 1.59 18.15
CA GLN A 700 47.53 1.27 18.71
C GLN A 700 47.85 -0.20 18.44
N ILE A 701 49.11 -0.49 18.16
CA ILE A 701 49.64 -1.85 18.10
C ILE A 701 50.30 -2.07 19.46
N GLU A 702 49.62 -2.76 20.37
CA GLU A 702 50.22 -3.14 21.65
C GLU A 702 51.35 -4.14 21.38
N ALA A 703 52.58 -3.76 21.73
CA ALA A 703 53.69 -4.69 21.77
C ALA A 703 54.10 -4.98 23.21
N HIS A 704 54.52 -6.23 23.43
CA HIS A 704 54.99 -6.79 24.69
C HIS A 704 56.33 -6.20 25.20
N SER A 705 56.67 -4.95 24.88
CA SER A 705 57.83 -4.25 25.44
C SER A 705 57.38 -3.20 26.46
N THR A 706 57.90 -3.31 27.69
CA THR A 706 57.56 -2.46 28.84
C THR A 706 58.00 -1.00 28.72
N HIS A 707 58.52 -0.55 27.56
CA HIS A 707 59.20 0.74 27.40
C HIS A 707 58.58 1.71 26.39
N THR A 708 57.50 1.37 25.68
CA THR A 708 56.86 2.28 24.71
C THR A 708 55.39 2.56 25.03
N LYS A 709 55.12 3.35 26.08
CA LYS A 709 53.80 3.97 26.28
C LYS A 709 53.75 5.33 25.59
N GLY A 710 52.78 5.54 24.70
CA GLY A 710 52.30 6.89 24.38
C GLY A 710 52.06 7.18 22.90
N GLY A 711 50.81 7.40 22.53
CA GLY A 711 50.41 8.01 21.26
C GLY A 711 48.96 7.69 20.94
N LEU A 712 48.10 8.69 20.82
CA LEU A 712 46.63 8.57 20.66
C LEU A 712 46.13 7.75 19.45
N GLY A 713 47.01 7.20 18.60
CA GLY A 713 46.63 6.49 17.37
C GLY A 713 45.93 7.39 16.33
N ILE A 714 46.03 8.72 16.48
CA ILE A 714 45.43 9.70 15.58
C ILE A 714 46.41 10.08 14.45
N GLY A 715 47.71 10.00 14.69
CA GLY A 715 48.75 10.50 13.77
C GLY A 715 48.69 9.89 12.36
N LEU A 716 48.55 8.57 12.24
CA LEU A 716 48.45 7.91 10.93
C LEU A 716 47.11 8.16 10.23
N THR A 717 46.02 8.33 10.98
CA THR A 717 44.72 8.76 10.41
C THR A 717 44.81 10.19 9.86
N LEU A 718 45.44 11.09 10.61
CA LEU A 718 45.65 12.47 10.17
C LEU A 718 46.50 12.50 8.90
N VAL A 719 47.59 11.72 8.86
CA VAL A 719 48.42 11.51 7.66
C VAL A 719 47.57 11.05 6.48
N SER A 720 46.77 9.99 6.63
CA SER A 720 45.94 9.46 5.54
C SER A 720 44.94 10.49 5.01
N LYS A 721 44.27 11.23 5.90
CA LYS A 721 43.33 12.29 5.52
C LYS A 721 44.02 13.48 4.85
N LEU A 722 45.18 13.92 5.34
CA LEU A 722 45.94 15.00 4.74
C LEU A 722 46.50 14.61 3.37
N VAL A 723 46.99 13.37 3.21
CA VAL A 723 47.46 12.86 1.90
C VAL A 723 46.31 12.83 0.89
N ALA A 724 45.12 12.38 1.30
CA ALA A 724 43.93 12.40 0.45
C ALA A 724 43.51 13.84 0.05
N LEU A 725 43.60 14.81 0.97
CA LEU A 725 43.35 16.22 0.65
C LEU A 725 44.39 16.81 -0.32
N HIS A 726 45.60 16.26 -0.38
CA HIS A 726 46.63 16.58 -1.38
C HIS A 726 46.49 15.79 -2.69
N HIS A 727 45.35 15.11 -2.89
CA HIS A 727 45.09 14.24 -4.04
C HIS A 727 46.10 13.10 -4.18
N GLY A 728 46.68 12.67 -3.05
CA GLY A 728 47.63 11.57 -2.97
C GLY A 728 47.02 10.27 -2.44
N ASP A 729 47.87 9.25 -2.36
CA ASP A 729 47.55 7.92 -1.83
C ASP A 729 48.62 7.50 -0.81
N ILE A 730 48.23 6.81 0.25
CA ILE A 730 49.16 6.24 1.23
C ILE A 730 48.88 4.76 1.45
N ARG A 731 49.94 3.95 1.46
CA ARG A 731 49.90 2.53 1.77
C ARG A 731 51.04 2.15 2.71
N VAL A 732 50.88 1.04 3.42
CA VAL A 732 51.91 0.49 4.30
C VAL A 732 52.10 -0.99 4.03
N GLU A 733 53.35 -1.45 4.05
CA GLU A 733 53.74 -2.85 3.94
C GLU A 733 54.60 -3.22 5.16
N SER A 734 54.43 -4.43 5.68
CA SER A 734 55.29 -4.99 6.73
C SER A 734 55.26 -6.51 6.65
N GLU A 735 56.41 -7.15 6.79
CA GLU A 735 56.53 -8.62 6.80
C GLU A 735 56.16 -9.25 8.16
N GLY A 736 55.65 -8.44 9.10
CA GLY A 736 55.24 -8.85 10.43
C GLY A 736 56.16 -8.34 11.54
N THR A 737 55.91 -8.81 12.77
CA THR A 737 56.62 -8.32 13.96
C THR A 737 58.13 -8.60 13.90
N GLY A 738 58.95 -7.58 14.20
CA GLY A 738 60.41 -7.60 14.18
C GLY A 738 61.05 -7.45 12.80
N LYS A 739 60.26 -7.11 11.77
CA LYS A 739 60.73 -6.98 10.37
C LYS A 739 60.62 -5.57 9.81
N GLY A 740 60.33 -4.57 10.65
CA GLY A 740 60.16 -3.19 10.22
C GLY A 740 58.89 -2.93 9.42
N SER A 741 58.69 -1.68 9.02
CA SER A 741 57.56 -1.28 8.18
C SER A 741 57.99 -0.30 7.09
N THR A 742 57.27 -0.32 5.97
CA THR A 742 57.52 0.57 4.83
C THR A 742 56.25 1.31 4.48
N PHE A 743 56.26 2.63 4.64
CA PHE A 743 55.19 3.51 4.23
C PHE A 743 55.48 4.09 2.84
N PHE A 744 54.51 4.05 1.95
CA PHE A 744 54.60 4.66 0.62
C PHE A 744 53.57 5.77 0.50
N ILE A 745 54.03 6.98 0.23
CA ILE A 745 53.19 8.17 0.05
C ILE A 745 53.32 8.61 -1.40
N ARG A 746 52.21 8.67 -2.12
CA ARG A 746 52.13 9.05 -3.52
C ARG A 746 51.49 10.43 -3.62
N LEU A 747 52.17 11.41 -4.21
CA LEU A 747 51.66 12.77 -4.39
C LEU A 747 51.77 13.19 -5.87
N PRO A 748 50.84 13.99 -6.41
CA PRO A 748 50.92 14.48 -7.80
C PRO A 748 52.10 15.46 -8.03
N ILE A 749 52.82 15.27 -9.13
CA ILE A 749 53.90 16.16 -9.61
C ILE A 749 53.27 17.38 -10.29
N SER A 750 53.75 18.58 -9.97
CA SER A 750 53.30 19.82 -10.61
C SER A 750 54.30 20.33 -11.64
N ARG A 751 53.89 20.38 -12.91
CA ARG A 751 54.64 21.01 -14.02
C ARG A 751 54.02 22.36 -14.39
N ILE A 752 54.33 23.43 -13.65
CA ILE A 752 54.28 24.84 -14.12
C ILE A 752 55.29 25.70 -13.30
N ALA A 753 55.81 26.74 -13.94
CA ALA A 753 57.09 27.44 -13.72
C ALA A 753 57.13 28.50 -12.59
N TYR A 754 58.35 28.97 -12.35
CA TYR A 754 58.95 29.91 -11.38
C TYR A 754 58.30 31.30 -11.25
N ASP A 755 58.35 31.92 -10.05
CA ASP A 755 59.21 33.10 -9.77
C ASP A 755 59.28 33.41 -8.27
N GLU A 756 60.51 33.57 -7.77
CA GLU A 756 60.86 33.98 -6.41
C GLU A 756 60.66 35.50 -6.22
N THR A 757 60.29 35.92 -5.01
CA THR A 757 60.66 37.25 -4.50
C THR A 757 60.93 37.19 -3.01
N THR A 758 62.21 37.36 -2.67
CA THR A 758 62.76 37.54 -1.33
C THR A 758 62.52 38.99 -0.87
N VAL A 759 62.14 39.18 0.40
CA VAL A 759 62.30 40.45 1.10
C VAL A 759 62.83 40.16 2.49
N GLY A 760 64.03 40.68 2.77
CA GLY A 760 64.72 40.55 4.05
C GLY A 760 64.19 41.50 5.12
N SER A 761 64.55 41.19 6.36
CA SER A 761 64.38 42.05 7.53
C SER A 761 65.71 42.12 8.26
N ASP A 762 66.32 43.31 8.30
CA ASP A 762 67.34 43.65 9.28
C ASP A 762 66.70 44.44 10.42
N GLU A 763 67.14 44.07 11.61
CA GLU A 763 66.87 44.64 12.92
C GLU A 763 67.50 46.04 13.05
N ASP A 764 66.93 46.90 13.92
CA ASP A 764 67.76 47.61 14.89
C ASP A 764 66.93 48.17 16.05
N GLU A 765 67.44 47.90 17.26
CA GLU A 765 66.91 48.23 18.57
C GLU A 765 67.01 49.73 18.91
N VAL A 766 65.93 50.29 19.47
CA VAL A 766 66.01 51.43 20.39
C VAL A 766 65.16 51.11 21.62
N THR A 767 65.83 50.88 22.75
CA THR A 767 65.23 50.56 24.05
C THR A 767 64.49 51.76 24.63
N LEU A 768 63.16 51.75 24.48
CA LEU A 768 62.20 52.48 25.31
C LEU A 768 61.57 51.49 26.30
N GLU A 769 61.25 51.90 27.53
CA GLU A 769 60.54 51.05 28.50
C GLU A 769 59.16 50.63 27.93
N THR A 770 59.08 49.47 27.29
CA THR A 770 57.85 48.98 26.67
C THR A 770 56.86 48.50 27.72
N ARG A 771 55.65 49.08 27.71
CA ARG A 771 54.54 48.74 28.59
C ARG A 771 53.54 47.82 27.87
N VAL A 772 53.28 46.64 28.43
CA VAL A 772 52.39 45.64 27.83
C VAL A 772 51.19 45.39 28.73
N MET A 773 49.99 45.41 28.18
CA MET A 773 48.75 45.16 28.92
C MET A 773 48.07 43.88 28.42
N PHE A 774 47.66 43.02 29.35
CA PHE A 774 46.93 41.79 29.05
C PHE A 774 45.52 41.89 29.63
N VAL A 775 44.50 41.58 28.81
CA VAL A 775 43.09 41.58 29.21
C VAL A 775 42.47 40.23 28.87
N ASP A 776 42.02 39.51 29.89
CA ASP A 776 41.46 38.16 29.80
C ASP A 776 40.59 37.89 31.03
N ASP A 777 39.45 37.21 30.90
CA ASP A 777 38.60 36.91 32.06
C ASP A 777 39.21 35.84 32.98
N ASN A 778 40.24 35.13 32.53
CA ASN A 778 41.01 34.19 33.33
C ASN A 778 42.18 34.88 34.05
N ALA A 779 41.99 35.22 35.34
CA ALA A 779 42.99 35.88 36.17
C ALA A 779 44.35 35.14 36.21
N ASP A 780 44.35 33.81 36.30
CA ASP A 780 45.59 33.02 36.36
C ASP A 780 46.38 33.09 35.05
N LEU A 781 45.67 33.14 33.92
CA LEU A 781 46.25 33.28 32.59
C LEU A 781 46.85 34.68 32.39
N VAL A 782 46.14 35.72 32.84
CA VAL A 782 46.63 37.10 32.85
C VAL A 782 47.91 37.22 33.67
N ASP A 783 47.92 36.67 34.89
CA ASP A 783 49.08 36.72 35.78
C ASP A 783 50.27 35.97 35.17
N THR A 784 50.02 34.81 34.55
CA THR A 784 51.06 34.03 33.86
C THR A 784 51.68 34.81 32.69
N TYR A 785 50.87 35.49 31.87
CA TYR A 785 51.37 36.31 30.76
C TYR A 785 52.11 37.56 31.24
N CYS A 786 51.66 38.18 32.33
CA CYS A 786 52.37 39.28 32.98
C CYS A 786 53.74 38.81 33.47
N MET A 787 53.82 37.70 34.19
CA MET A 787 55.10 37.12 34.65
C MET A 787 56.02 36.76 33.49
N LEU A 788 55.49 36.19 32.41
CA LEU A 788 56.25 35.88 31.19
C LEU A 788 56.82 37.15 30.55
N ALA A 789 56.03 38.20 30.39
CA ALA A 789 56.47 39.45 29.80
C ALA A 789 57.44 40.25 30.71
N GLU A 790 57.25 40.20 32.02
CA GLU A 790 58.21 40.77 33.00
C GLU A 790 59.55 40.05 32.97
N SER A 791 59.56 38.72 32.77
CA SER A 791 60.79 37.95 32.58
C SER A 791 61.60 38.35 31.34
N MET A 792 60.98 39.10 30.41
CA MET A 792 61.61 39.67 29.22
C MET A 792 62.00 41.16 29.37
N GLY A 793 61.77 41.74 30.54
CA GLY A 793 62.09 43.14 30.83
C GLY A 793 60.97 44.16 30.49
N TYR A 794 59.78 43.70 30.12
CA TYR A 794 58.63 44.58 29.87
C TYR A 794 57.94 44.98 31.17
N LYS A 795 57.44 46.21 31.27
CA LYS A 795 56.51 46.60 32.34
C LYS A 795 55.12 46.11 31.98
N THR A 796 54.49 45.33 32.84
CA THR A 796 53.20 44.71 32.50
C THR A 796 52.05 45.17 33.36
N LYS A 797 50.83 45.11 32.83
CA LYS A 797 49.60 45.27 33.61
C LYS A 797 48.52 44.30 33.14
N GLY A 798 48.11 43.43 34.05
CA GLY A 798 47.00 42.51 33.83
C GLY A 798 45.65 43.12 34.24
N VAL A 799 44.61 42.83 33.47
CA VAL A 799 43.21 43.16 33.80
C VAL A 799 42.34 41.93 33.57
N SER A 800 41.76 41.42 34.66
CA SER A 800 40.82 40.28 34.60
C SER A 800 39.35 40.67 34.48
N ASP A 801 39.04 41.95 34.67
CA ASP A 801 37.68 42.50 34.55
C ASP A 801 37.63 43.48 33.36
N PRO A 802 37.00 43.09 32.23
CA PRO A 802 36.95 43.91 31.01
C PRO A 802 36.40 45.32 31.26
N THR A 803 35.55 45.52 32.27
CA THR A 803 34.97 46.84 32.58
C THR A 803 36.00 47.82 33.14
N LYS A 804 37.05 47.32 33.79
CA LYS A 804 38.17 48.10 34.34
C LYS A 804 39.30 48.32 33.33
N ALA A 805 39.22 47.69 32.16
CA ALA A 805 40.25 47.77 31.13
C ALA A 805 40.44 49.21 30.62
N LEU A 806 39.35 49.96 30.42
CA LEU A 806 39.44 51.36 29.97
C LEU A 806 40.14 52.28 31.00
N GLU A 807 39.80 52.14 32.27
CA GLU A 807 40.43 52.91 33.35
C GLU A 807 41.92 52.57 33.47
N THR A 808 42.25 51.28 33.44
CA THR A 808 43.63 50.79 33.52
C THR A 808 44.45 51.20 32.30
N PHE A 809 43.87 51.17 31.10
CA PHE A 809 44.51 51.59 29.86
C PHE A 809 44.93 53.07 29.91
N ARG A 810 44.03 53.95 30.39
CA ARG A 810 44.32 55.39 30.55
C ARG A 810 45.41 55.66 31.59
N ALA A 811 45.40 54.93 32.70
CA ALA A 811 46.38 55.09 33.78
C ALA A 811 47.76 54.53 33.42
N PHE A 812 47.80 53.36 32.78
CA PHE A 812 49.03 52.61 32.50
C PHE A 812 49.71 53.03 31.19
N ARG A 813 48.93 53.55 30.22
CA ARG A 813 49.39 53.97 28.89
C ARG A 813 50.26 52.90 28.21
N PRO A 814 49.73 51.71 27.92
CA PRO A 814 50.51 50.63 27.31
C PRO A 814 50.96 50.96 25.89
N ASN A 815 52.04 50.33 25.43
CA ASN A 815 52.50 50.30 24.04
C ASN A 815 51.84 49.16 23.25
N CYS A 816 51.52 48.04 23.92
CA CYS A 816 50.85 46.88 23.33
C CYS A 816 49.74 46.38 24.25
N VAL A 817 48.59 46.00 23.68
CA VAL A 817 47.46 45.40 24.40
C VAL A 817 47.11 44.06 23.79
N PHE A 818 47.08 43.01 24.61
CA PHE A 818 46.61 41.68 24.24
C PHE A 818 45.21 41.47 24.83
N LEU A 819 44.21 41.21 24.00
CA LEU A 819 42.80 41.12 24.38
C LEU A 819 42.19 39.78 24.00
N ASP A 820 41.59 39.08 24.97
CA ASP A 820 40.74 37.93 24.65
C ASP A 820 39.44 38.34 23.96
N ILE A 821 39.05 37.59 22.94
CA ILE A 821 37.84 37.87 22.18
C ILE A 821 36.58 37.35 22.90
N GLY A 822 36.70 36.24 23.64
CA GLY A 822 35.59 35.48 24.19
C GLY A 822 35.17 35.87 25.61
N MET A 823 35.42 37.11 26.02
CA MET A 823 35.16 37.56 27.39
C MET A 823 33.66 37.79 27.65
N PRO A 824 33.12 37.39 28.82
CA PRO A 824 31.74 37.63 29.20
C PRO A 824 31.47 39.12 29.47
N GLY A 825 30.32 39.61 29.00
CA GLY A 825 29.84 40.98 29.24
C GLY A 825 30.19 41.96 28.12
N ILE A 826 31.48 42.25 27.92
CA ILE A 826 31.98 43.08 26.81
C ILE A 826 32.92 42.21 25.99
N ASP A 827 32.59 41.97 24.73
CA ASP A 827 33.45 41.17 23.87
C ASP A 827 34.75 41.92 23.50
N GLY A 828 35.81 41.17 23.17
CA GLY A 828 37.12 41.77 22.89
C GLY A 828 37.13 42.71 21.68
N TYR A 829 36.20 42.53 20.74
CA TYR A 829 36.09 43.39 19.55
C TYR A 829 35.51 44.76 19.90
N GLU A 830 34.46 44.80 20.70
CA GLU A 830 33.84 46.01 21.24
C GLU A 830 34.83 46.75 22.13
N LEU A 831 35.55 46.04 23.01
CA LEU A 831 36.54 46.66 23.87
C LEU A 831 37.70 47.28 23.07
N CYS A 832 38.19 46.60 22.02
CA CYS A 832 39.23 47.16 21.13
C CYS A 832 38.77 48.47 20.48
N LYS A 833 37.53 48.52 19.96
CA LYS A 833 36.96 49.76 19.38
C LYS A 833 36.86 50.88 20.42
N VAL A 834 36.42 50.57 21.64
CA VAL A 834 36.31 51.54 22.75
C VAL A 834 37.68 52.09 23.16
N LEU A 835 38.70 51.23 23.22
CA LEU A 835 40.07 51.62 23.55
C LEU A 835 40.71 52.44 22.43
N LYS A 836 40.52 52.08 21.15
CA LYS A 836 41.07 52.81 19.99
C LYS A 836 40.53 54.24 19.83
N ILE A 837 39.35 54.55 20.38
CA ILE A 837 38.80 55.93 20.38
C ILE A 837 39.54 56.84 21.39
N GLN A 838 40.31 56.29 22.35
CA GLN A 838 41.00 57.10 23.35
C GLN A 838 42.22 57.82 22.77
N PRO A 839 42.52 59.06 23.19
CA PRO A 839 43.72 59.79 22.75
C PRO A 839 45.02 59.02 23.02
N GLU A 840 45.08 58.25 24.10
CA GLU A 840 46.23 57.42 24.48
C GLU A 840 46.49 56.25 23.54
N ALA A 841 45.52 55.86 22.69
CA ALA A 841 45.62 54.70 21.80
C ALA A 841 46.32 54.98 20.46
N TYR A 842 46.69 56.24 20.18
CA TYR A 842 47.20 56.67 18.86
C TYR A 842 48.44 55.90 18.37
N GLN A 843 49.27 55.38 19.27
CA GLN A 843 50.48 54.58 18.94
C GLN A 843 50.47 53.18 19.57
N VAL A 844 49.31 52.69 20.00
CA VAL A 844 49.20 51.41 20.71
C VAL A 844 48.84 50.29 19.73
N LYS A 845 49.58 49.19 19.78
CA LYS A 845 49.29 47.97 19.00
C LYS A 845 48.34 47.06 19.78
N PHE A 846 47.32 46.55 19.13
CA PHE A 846 46.29 45.67 19.69
C PHE A 846 46.37 44.27 19.07
N TYR A 847 46.57 43.28 19.92
CA TYR A 847 46.60 41.87 19.53
C TYR A 847 45.39 41.16 20.11
N SER A 848 44.65 40.45 19.27
CA SER A 848 43.54 39.63 19.75
C SER A 848 44.03 38.23 20.07
N GLN A 849 43.54 37.61 21.14
CA GLN A 849 43.83 36.22 21.49
C GLN A 849 42.53 35.40 21.60
N SER A 850 42.58 34.12 21.22
CA SER A 850 41.46 33.19 21.44
C SER A 850 41.94 31.74 21.53
N GLY A 851 41.10 30.85 22.06
CA GLY A 851 41.33 29.39 22.00
C GLY A 851 41.03 28.76 20.63
N TRP A 852 40.61 29.55 19.62
CA TRP A 852 40.08 29.04 18.35
C TRP A 852 40.65 29.81 17.14
N GLY A 853 41.65 29.25 16.45
CA GLY A 853 42.17 29.84 15.20
C GLY A 853 41.31 29.49 13.98
N SER A 854 40.12 30.11 13.81
CA SER A 854 39.27 29.94 12.61
C SER A 854 39.25 31.21 11.76
N ASP A 855 39.16 31.09 10.44
CA ASP A 855 39.20 32.21 9.48
C ASP A 855 38.21 33.34 9.79
N ARG A 856 37.06 33.01 10.36
CA ARG A 856 36.06 33.99 10.81
C ARG A 856 36.61 34.92 11.88
N TYR A 857 37.39 34.40 12.84
CA TYR A 857 38.02 35.22 13.87
C TYR A 857 39.14 36.09 13.31
N LEU A 858 39.84 35.64 12.27
CA LEU A 858 40.87 36.43 11.58
C LEU A 858 40.27 37.64 10.84
N GLU A 859 39.17 37.45 10.11
CA GLU A 859 38.46 38.55 9.43
C GLU A 859 37.82 39.52 10.44
N ASP A 860 37.13 39.00 11.45
CA ASP A 860 36.48 39.81 12.49
C ASP A 860 37.51 40.61 13.31
N SER A 861 38.68 40.03 13.61
CA SER A 861 39.78 40.72 14.30
C SER A 861 40.37 41.86 13.46
N LYS A 862 40.60 41.64 12.16
CA LYS A 862 41.05 42.72 11.26
C LYS A 862 40.02 43.86 11.19
N ASN A 863 38.73 43.52 11.09
CA ASN A 863 37.66 44.51 11.02
C ASN A 863 37.48 45.32 12.32
N ALA A 864 37.79 44.73 13.48
CA ALA A 864 37.79 45.42 14.76
C ALA A 864 39.05 46.30 14.98
N GLY A 865 40.04 46.18 14.09
CA GLY A 865 41.26 46.98 14.09
C GLY A 865 42.44 46.31 14.75
N PHE A 866 42.42 45.01 15.05
CA PHE A 866 43.59 44.31 15.59
C PHE A 866 44.70 44.13 14.54
N GLU A 867 45.94 44.23 14.99
CA GLU A 867 47.14 44.09 14.17
C GLU A 867 47.40 42.61 13.82
N LYS A 868 47.15 41.69 14.75
CA LYS A 868 47.27 40.24 14.54
C LYS A 868 46.36 39.45 15.48
N HIS A 869 45.87 38.31 15.01
CA HIS A 869 45.17 37.32 15.83
C HIS A 869 46.14 36.23 16.30
N LEU A 870 46.15 35.95 17.60
CA LEU A 870 47.03 35.01 18.28
C LEU A 870 46.22 33.86 18.88
N VAL A 871 46.74 32.65 18.79
CA VAL A 871 46.07 31.45 19.34
C VAL A 871 46.67 31.13 20.70
N LYS A 872 45.81 30.95 21.71
CA LYS A 872 46.22 30.55 23.07
C LYS A 872 46.71 29.09 23.09
N PRO A 873 47.68 28.74 23.94
CA PRO A 873 48.38 29.60 24.89
C PRO A 873 49.50 30.43 24.25
N LEU A 874 49.66 31.69 24.65
CA LEU A 874 50.76 32.55 24.21
C LEU A 874 52.08 32.07 24.81
N THR A 875 53.08 31.83 23.98
CA THR A 875 54.45 31.49 24.41
C THR A 875 55.30 32.76 24.56
N LYS A 876 56.46 32.62 25.22
CA LYS A 876 57.45 33.69 25.37
C LYS A 876 57.81 34.32 24.02
N ASP A 877 58.07 33.48 23.01
CA ASP A 877 58.47 33.94 21.67
C ASP A 877 57.34 34.65 20.93
N VAL A 878 56.09 34.21 21.10
CA VAL A 878 54.91 34.87 20.49
C VAL A 878 54.70 36.26 21.07
N ILE A 879 54.81 36.41 22.39
CA ILE A 879 54.69 37.71 23.06
C ILE A 879 55.86 38.62 22.64
N LYS A 880 57.10 38.10 22.63
CA LYS A 880 58.28 38.85 22.22
C LYS A 880 58.15 39.35 20.78
N SER A 881 57.84 38.46 19.84
CA SER A 881 57.65 38.80 18.43
C SER A 881 56.55 39.84 18.21
N ALA A 882 55.42 39.75 18.93
CA ALA A 882 54.33 40.72 18.80
C ALA A 882 54.67 42.09 19.41
N VAL A 883 55.48 42.14 20.47
CA VAL A 883 55.88 43.41 21.09
C VAL A 883 56.97 44.12 20.26
N GLU A 884 57.85 43.36 19.61
CA GLU A 884 58.96 43.86 18.79
C GLU A 884 58.56 44.17 17.34
N SER A 885 57.52 43.52 16.79
CA SER A 885 56.88 43.88 15.51
C SER A 885 56.14 45.19 15.63
#